data_AF-A0AAU9G2V5-F1
#
_entry.id   AF-A0AAU9G2V5-F1
#
_cell.length_a   1.000
_cell.length_b   1.000
_cell.length_c   1.000
_cell.angle_alpha   90.00
_cell.angle_beta   90.00
_cell.angle_gamma   90.00
#
_symmetry.space_group_name_H-M   'P 1'
#
loop_
_entity.id
_entity.type
_entity.pdbx_description
1 polymer ?
#
loop_
_entity_poly.entity_id
_entity_poly.type
_entity_poly.pdbx_seq_one_letter_code
_entity_poly.pdbx_strand_id
1 'polypeptide(L)'
;MRAAMKRFIPLFLALLLTLQQPAPTTAVIEDVLDIIHVVKEVSTGILKAWDIVQASPLGANIDFPLMREKQKKVLQRLKEVTRQIDQTEEQHAEYVALAIDTVTSHMNLNAPMLAKMNDIGDTVNRISSRYQQMQKYEAHKDKLEMSTLVTFAEWTVSPNAHSVHHLMDRLHLTLFGSEEKANTTGTSSSSSLLAQLATSYEASTNEICNTQQSAQQFVYSLYADIALTELKAYTMMEFSWMMLRVYGKGNFTQEAELMRTDYERRTERTLKLLKDVMTRADRIVWRCDPKKHVAGVTYDEVTRLLQGYIENEVDLNNEETCRETCSFYQSTRSEGCYKDLYCARQPKCSGRLYNCQFVDSDMWVCPSPKNSTRRYEYIEYENGRTLGQRANCVRGTTKVDSWWRYLFWHCSYCFCMCDEQGLKSDRFFNLREAVSDVKRNRVVTGLRFVKKNRIFHLQIQEGELLPRGGINHTTLSWKPVENYNIFDRDVKKGTDYHTLSYESRSIDLDDVDTDDNSFVVTGVRFRVVGAHLNLEACYSEFDFKTGQLLQPEVNSYWKSNDNTDVSGDSKTRREKVSLSNADVSTRTITYSIPQSRHNQYIEFTNTGMDKDAAQSTVPFMDIQDVISNPPVPLSGIGIYYKGRNGYGGFLGPKIITYDFTPHVQVPKNKL
;
A
#
# COMPACT_ATOMS: atom_id res chain seq x y z
N MET A 1 45.93 -69.17 25.10
CA MET A 1 46.98 -68.71 26.04
C MET A 1 46.36 -67.74 27.01
N ARG A 2 46.49 -68.06 28.31
CA ARG A 2 46.43 -67.25 29.54
C ARG A 2 45.86 -65.83 29.46
N ALA A 3 45.00 -65.35 30.36
CA ALA A 3 44.39 -65.93 31.55
C ALA A 3 43.34 -64.94 32.14
N ALA A 4 42.35 -65.52 32.84
CA ALA A 4 41.78 -65.09 34.14
C ALA A 4 40.94 -63.77 34.20
N MET A 5 39.60 -63.84 34.41
CA MET A 5 38.84 -64.04 35.67
C MET A 5 38.58 -62.70 36.40
N LYS A 6 37.44 -62.38 37.03
CA LYS A 6 36.09 -62.96 37.20
C LYS A 6 35.27 -61.96 38.08
N ARG A 7 33.93 -62.00 37.97
CA ARG A 7 32.89 -61.79 39.02
C ARG A 7 32.30 -60.38 39.33
N PHE A 8 31.00 -60.26 38.99
CA PHE A 8 29.81 -59.93 39.83
C PHE A 8 29.84 -58.79 40.89
N ILE A 9 29.09 -57.68 40.61
CA ILE A 9 27.90 -57.06 41.30
C ILE A 9 27.84 -57.11 42.87
N PRO A 10 27.32 -56.14 43.71
CA PRO A 10 26.38 -54.99 43.47
C PRO A 10 26.61 -53.64 44.27
N LEU A 11 25.73 -52.65 43.99
CA LEU A 11 25.07 -51.58 44.79
C LEU A 11 25.78 -50.70 45.88
N PHE A 12 25.33 -49.43 45.85
CA PHE A 12 25.18 -48.41 46.93
C PHE A 12 26.28 -47.35 47.20
N LEU A 13 25.93 -46.13 46.75
CA LEU A 13 25.90 -44.83 47.46
C LEU A 13 27.18 -44.14 47.96
N ALA A 14 27.19 -42.84 47.59
CA ALA A 14 27.57 -41.66 48.38
C ALA A 14 28.87 -40.92 48.01
N LEU A 15 28.64 -39.79 47.33
CA LEU A 15 29.07 -38.43 47.71
C LEU A 15 30.59 -38.14 47.78
N LEU A 16 31.12 -37.37 46.81
CA LEU A 16 31.59 -35.98 47.00
C LEU A 16 32.37 -35.46 45.77
N LEU A 17 31.90 -34.31 45.25
CA LEU A 17 32.68 -33.15 44.78
C LEU A 17 33.87 -33.36 43.83
N THR A 18 33.65 -33.05 42.54
CA THR A 18 34.66 -32.35 41.72
C THR A 18 34.00 -31.27 40.88
N LEU A 19 34.57 -30.06 40.99
CA LEU A 19 34.27 -28.83 40.28
C LEU A 19 33.95 -29.03 38.78
N GLN A 20 32.81 -28.51 38.35
CA GLN A 20 32.65 -28.01 36.98
C GLN A 20 32.22 -26.54 37.06
N GLN A 21 33.08 -25.67 36.55
CA GLN A 21 32.73 -24.28 36.26
C GLN A 21 31.51 -24.26 35.32
N PRO A 22 30.49 -23.43 35.55
CA PRO A 22 29.50 -23.18 34.52
C PRO A 22 30.18 -22.38 33.40
N ALA A 23 30.17 -22.94 32.19
CA ALA A 23 30.53 -22.23 30.98
C ALA A 23 29.69 -20.95 30.84
N PRO A 24 30.25 -19.83 30.33
CA PRO A 24 29.46 -18.63 30.07
C PRO A 24 28.47 -18.95 28.95
N THR A 25 27.20 -19.11 29.30
CA THR A 25 26.12 -19.30 28.35
C THR A 25 25.78 -17.94 27.73
N THR A 26 26.53 -17.55 26.70
CA THR A 26 26.09 -16.56 25.72
C THR A 26 24.91 -17.12 24.94
N ALA A 27 23.70 -16.82 25.38
CA ALA A 27 22.49 -17.12 24.62
C ALA A 27 22.21 -15.96 23.65
N VAL A 28 22.17 -16.34 22.38
CA VAL A 28 21.96 -15.54 21.17
C VAL A 28 20.68 -14.70 21.25
N ILE A 29 20.79 -13.41 20.93
CA ILE A 29 19.66 -12.50 20.74
C ILE A 29 19.87 -11.84 19.38
N GLU A 30 19.10 -12.26 18.37
CA GLU A 30 19.04 -11.57 17.07
C GLU A 30 17.85 -10.60 17.07
N ASP A 31 18.15 -9.32 16.82
CA ASP A 31 17.25 -8.17 16.93
C ASP A 31 16.68 -7.78 15.56
N VAL A 32 15.40 -7.44 15.53
CA VAL A 32 14.61 -7.58 14.30
C VAL A 32 13.89 -6.27 13.86
N LEU A 33 14.10 -5.17 14.58
CA LEU A 33 13.69 -3.81 14.17
C LEU A 33 14.78 -2.81 14.57
N ASP A 34 14.97 -1.72 13.81
CA ASP A 34 15.95 -0.65 14.14
C ASP A 34 15.73 -0.09 15.55
N ILE A 35 14.48 0.14 15.92
CA ILE A 35 14.12 0.62 17.26
C ILE A 35 14.37 -0.44 18.34
N ILE A 36 14.09 -1.72 18.10
CA ILE A 36 14.36 -2.80 19.08
C ILE A 36 15.87 -2.97 19.30
N HIS A 37 16.66 -2.89 18.23
CA HIS A 37 18.12 -2.94 18.33
C HIS A 37 18.65 -1.76 19.16
N VAL A 38 18.15 -0.56 18.91
CA VAL A 38 18.51 0.64 19.67
C VAL A 38 18.07 0.52 21.13
N VAL A 39 16.86 0.02 21.39
CA VAL A 39 16.40 -0.31 22.75
C VAL A 39 17.41 -1.20 23.48
N LYS A 40 17.88 -2.27 22.83
CA LYS A 40 18.87 -3.20 23.43
C LYS A 40 20.23 -2.55 23.65
N GLU A 41 20.74 -1.78 22.68
CA GLU A 41 22.00 -1.06 22.83
C GLU A 41 21.94 -0.05 23.98
N VAL A 42 20.85 0.72 24.04
CA VAL A 42 20.55 1.68 25.11
C VAL A 42 20.44 1.00 26.45
N SER A 43 19.65 -0.08 26.58
CA SER A 43 19.53 -0.85 27.82
C SER A 43 20.87 -1.44 28.27
N THR A 44 21.68 -1.96 27.33
CA THR A 44 23.03 -2.44 27.64
C THR A 44 23.94 -1.31 28.10
N GLY A 45 23.84 -0.13 27.48
CA GLY A 45 24.56 1.09 27.88
C GLY A 45 24.19 1.55 29.28
N ILE A 46 22.90 1.49 29.64
CA ILE A 46 22.37 1.80 30.97
C ILE A 46 22.88 0.81 32.02
N LEU A 47 22.87 -0.49 31.74
CA LEU A 47 23.40 -1.51 32.67
C LEU A 47 24.89 -1.28 32.97
N LYS A 48 25.70 -1.01 31.92
CA LYS A 48 27.12 -0.64 32.09
C LYS A 48 27.31 0.65 32.89
N ALA A 49 26.35 1.57 32.86
CA ALA A 49 26.39 2.79 33.66
C ALA A 49 26.09 2.48 35.15
N TRP A 50 25.24 1.50 35.44
CA TRP A 50 25.00 1.05 36.82
C TRP A 50 26.21 0.42 37.49
N ASP A 51 27.06 -0.30 36.74
CA ASP A 51 28.32 -0.86 37.27
C ASP A 51 29.21 0.22 37.90
N ILE A 52 29.21 1.44 37.33
CA ILE A 52 29.98 2.59 37.84
C ILE A 52 29.45 3.05 39.21
N VAL A 53 28.14 2.96 39.43
CA VAL A 53 27.47 3.44 40.64
C VAL A 53 27.45 2.36 41.74
N GLN A 54 27.36 1.08 41.36
CA GLN A 54 27.34 -0.05 42.29
C GLN A 54 28.70 -0.36 42.91
N ALA A 55 29.81 -0.01 42.26
CA ALA A 55 31.17 -0.24 42.74
C ALA A 55 31.57 0.61 43.98
N SER A 56 30.63 1.11 44.77
CA SER A 56 30.86 2.10 45.84
C SER A 56 30.18 1.73 47.17
N PRO A 57 30.87 1.90 48.32
CA PRO A 57 30.26 1.69 49.62
C PRO A 57 29.15 2.72 49.88
N LEU A 58 28.01 2.25 50.39
CA LEU A 58 26.93 3.07 50.93
C LEU A 58 27.42 3.74 52.22
N GLY A 59 27.92 4.97 52.12
CA GLY A 59 28.34 5.76 53.28
C GLY A 59 27.89 7.21 53.13
N ALA A 60 27.26 7.75 54.16
CA ALA A 60 26.70 9.11 54.22
C ALA A 60 27.74 10.25 54.08
N ASN A 61 29.03 9.93 53.86
CA ASN A 61 30.13 10.88 53.66
C ASN A 61 30.98 10.45 52.46
N ILE A 62 30.41 10.50 51.25
CA ILE A 62 31.20 10.44 50.02
C ILE A 62 31.87 11.80 49.85
N ASP A 63 33.19 11.81 49.66
CA ASP A 63 33.93 13.06 49.46
C ASP A 63 33.46 13.79 48.18
N PHE A 64 33.27 15.10 48.25
CA PHE A 64 32.71 15.92 47.15
C PHE A 64 33.45 15.75 45.80
N PRO A 65 34.80 15.64 45.76
CA PRO A 65 35.52 15.36 44.52
C PRO A 65 35.16 14.01 43.91
N LEU A 66 34.94 12.99 44.74
CA LEU A 66 34.61 11.61 44.31
C LEU A 66 33.19 11.53 43.75
N MET A 67 32.24 12.28 44.32
CA MET A 67 30.88 12.42 43.77
C MET A 67 30.91 13.10 42.39
N ARG A 68 31.69 14.18 42.25
CA ARG A 68 31.81 14.92 40.98
C ARG A 68 32.46 14.09 39.88
N GLU A 69 33.43 13.24 40.21
CA GLU A 69 34.04 12.31 39.25
C GLU A 69 33.05 11.25 38.76
N LYS A 70 32.28 10.62 39.67
CA LYS A 70 31.26 9.62 39.29
C LYS A 70 30.12 10.23 38.50
N GLN A 71 29.65 11.41 38.90
CA GLN A 71 28.68 12.21 38.14
C GLN A 71 29.17 12.40 36.70
N LYS A 72 30.43 12.79 36.49
CA LYS A 72 30.98 12.97 35.15
C LYS A 72 30.94 11.68 34.33
N LYS A 73 31.27 10.53 34.94
CA LYS A 73 31.22 9.22 34.28
C LYS A 73 29.79 8.82 33.91
N VAL A 74 28.82 9.01 34.81
CA VAL A 74 27.40 8.74 34.56
C VAL A 74 26.87 9.63 33.44
N LEU A 75 27.13 10.94 33.49
CA LEU A 75 26.68 11.88 32.45
C LEU A 75 27.39 11.65 31.10
N GLN A 76 28.62 11.17 31.10
CA GLN A 76 29.30 10.76 29.86
C GLN A 76 28.65 9.52 29.23
N ARG A 77 28.19 8.56 30.05
CA ARG A 77 27.40 7.41 29.55
C ARG A 77 26.03 7.85 29.05
N LEU A 78 25.38 8.76 29.76
CA LEU A 78 24.13 9.37 29.31
C LEU A 78 24.29 9.98 27.92
N LYS A 79 25.34 10.78 27.70
CA LYS A 79 25.62 11.41 26.39
C LYS A 79 25.70 10.42 25.25
N GLU A 80 26.35 9.28 25.46
CA GLU A 80 26.48 8.24 24.43
C GLU A 80 25.14 7.58 24.12
N VAL A 81 24.38 7.24 25.17
CA VAL A 81 23.05 6.65 25.05
C VAL A 81 22.07 7.63 24.38
N THR A 82 22.08 8.90 24.76
CA THR A 82 21.20 9.91 24.16
C THR A 82 21.53 10.12 22.68
N ARG A 83 22.81 10.12 22.31
CA ARG A 83 23.24 10.23 20.91
C ARG A 83 22.68 9.09 20.05
N GLN A 84 22.63 7.86 20.57
CA GLN A 84 22.04 6.72 19.85
C GLN A 84 20.53 6.88 19.66
N ILE A 85 19.82 7.33 20.70
CA ILE A 85 18.38 7.61 20.63
C ILE A 85 18.09 8.72 19.61
N ASP A 86 18.82 9.85 19.68
CA ASP A 86 18.64 11.00 18.78
C ASP A 86 18.88 10.60 17.31
N GLN A 87 19.91 9.80 17.03
CA GLN A 87 20.18 9.32 15.68
C GLN A 87 19.05 8.44 15.13
N THR A 88 18.45 7.62 16.00
CA THR A 88 17.33 6.74 15.64
C THR A 88 16.05 7.54 15.42
N GLU A 89 15.81 8.54 16.27
CA GLU A 89 14.69 9.46 16.10
C GLU A 89 14.81 10.27 14.80
N GLU A 90 16.01 10.73 14.45
CA GLU A 90 16.25 11.43 13.17
C GLU A 90 16.00 10.52 11.96
N GLN A 91 16.41 9.25 12.03
CA GLN A 91 16.14 8.25 11.00
C GLN A 91 14.64 7.96 10.81
N HIS A 92 13.85 8.07 11.88
CA HIS A 92 12.41 7.80 11.86
C HIS A 92 11.53 9.06 11.86
N ALA A 93 12.11 10.26 11.84
CA ALA A 93 11.37 11.52 11.96
C ALA A 93 10.29 11.67 10.88
N GLU A 94 10.55 11.19 9.66
CA GLU A 94 9.59 11.21 8.56
C GLU A 94 8.38 10.29 8.83
N TYR A 95 8.62 9.06 9.31
CA TYR A 95 7.56 8.13 9.70
C TYR A 95 6.68 8.71 10.82
N VAL A 96 7.31 9.33 11.82
CA VAL A 96 6.63 9.95 12.95
C VAL A 96 5.78 11.14 12.50
N ALA A 97 6.33 12.03 11.68
CA ALA A 97 5.61 13.20 11.16
C ALA A 97 4.38 12.78 10.33
N LEU A 98 4.54 11.76 9.49
CA LEU A 98 3.46 11.23 8.66
C LEU A 98 2.35 10.58 9.49
N ALA A 99 2.70 9.81 10.53
CA ALA A 99 1.73 9.26 11.46
C ALA A 99 0.95 10.37 12.18
N ILE A 100 1.61 11.44 12.64
CA ILE A 100 0.96 12.58 13.29
C ILE A 100 -0.01 13.30 12.34
N ASP A 101 0.39 13.56 11.10
CA ASP A 101 -0.45 14.22 10.10
C ASP A 101 -1.71 13.40 9.79
N THR A 102 -1.53 12.09 9.57
CA THR A 102 -2.62 11.10 9.37
C THR A 102 -3.63 11.11 10.52
N VAL A 103 -3.10 11.12 11.74
CA VAL A 103 -3.90 11.11 12.97
C VAL A 103 -4.69 12.42 13.06
N THR A 104 -4.05 13.55 12.73
CA THR A 104 -4.66 14.88 12.78
C THR A 104 -5.74 15.08 11.69
N SER A 105 -5.53 14.60 10.47
CA SER A 105 -6.51 14.67 9.37
C SER A 105 -7.78 13.88 9.68
N HIS A 106 -7.61 12.68 10.23
CA HIS A 106 -8.67 11.72 10.50
C HIS A 106 -9.59 12.13 11.66
N MET A 107 -9.05 12.84 12.65
CA MET A 107 -9.71 13.07 13.94
C MET A 107 -10.88 14.04 13.94
N ASN A 108 -11.09 14.75 12.84
CA ASN A 108 -12.25 15.64 12.69
C ASN A 108 -13.60 14.87 12.71
N LEU A 109 -13.58 13.53 12.59
CA LEU A 109 -14.78 12.71 12.47
C LEU A 109 -15.17 11.90 13.73
N ASN A 110 -14.28 11.74 14.72
CA ASN A 110 -14.52 10.93 15.92
C ASN A 110 -14.01 11.62 17.21
N ALA A 111 -14.88 12.40 17.87
CA ALA A 111 -14.52 13.19 19.06
C ALA A 111 -13.89 12.39 20.23
N PRO A 112 -14.37 11.17 20.59
CA PRO A 112 -13.73 10.38 21.64
C PRO A 112 -12.32 9.91 21.27
N MET A 113 -12.07 9.63 19.99
CA MET A 113 -10.76 9.21 19.49
C MET A 113 -9.78 10.38 19.46
N LEU A 114 -10.25 11.56 19.03
CA LEU A 114 -9.51 12.81 19.08
C LEU A 114 -9.07 13.16 20.51
N ALA A 115 -9.96 13.01 21.50
CA ALA A 115 -9.62 13.31 22.90
C ALA A 115 -8.48 12.42 23.43
N LYS A 116 -8.54 11.11 23.18
CA LYS A 116 -7.47 10.18 23.59
C LYS A 116 -6.14 10.46 22.91
N MET A 117 -6.17 11.07 21.74
CA MET A 117 -4.99 11.30 20.93
C MET A 117 -4.33 12.63 21.17
N ASN A 118 -5.12 13.67 21.45
CA ASN A 118 -4.61 14.88 22.08
C ASN A 118 -3.91 14.54 23.41
N ASP A 119 -4.45 13.58 24.17
CA ASP A 119 -3.82 13.10 25.40
C ASP A 119 -2.48 12.40 25.16
N ILE A 120 -2.41 11.54 24.15
CA ILE A 120 -1.15 10.91 23.71
C ILE A 120 -0.14 11.97 23.27
N GLY A 121 -0.55 12.91 22.42
CA GLY A 121 0.30 13.98 21.93
C GLY A 121 0.84 14.88 23.06
N ASP A 122 0.01 15.29 24.02
CA ASP A 122 0.45 16.05 25.20
C ASP A 122 1.44 15.24 26.04
N THR A 123 1.17 13.95 26.24
CA THR A 123 2.02 13.05 27.02
C THR A 123 3.39 12.86 26.37
N VAL A 124 3.44 12.57 25.06
CA VAL A 124 4.66 12.45 24.26
C VAL A 124 5.47 13.76 24.30
N ASN A 125 4.82 14.90 24.09
CA ASN A 125 5.46 16.21 24.12
C ASN A 125 6.07 16.54 25.48
N ARG A 126 5.40 16.19 26.59
CA ARG A 126 5.93 16.38 27.95
C ARG A 126 7.16 15.52 28.20
N ILE A 127 7.14 14.25 27.82
CA ILE A 127 8.29 13.35 27.94
C ILE A 127 9.47 13.88 27.10
N SER A 128 9.22 14.22 25.84
CA SER A 128 10.26 14.76 24.94
C SER A 128 10.83 16.09 25.43
N SER A 129 10.00 16.99 25.97
CA SER A 129 10.47 18.25 26.57
C SER A 129 11.38 18.02 27.79
N ARG A 130 11.01 17.08 28.67
CA ARG A 130 11.85 16.68 29.82
C ARG A 130 13.15 16.01 29.37
N TYR A 131 13.11 15.21 28.31
CA TYR A 131 14.29 14.59 27.72
C TYR A 131 15.27 15.64 27.18
N GLN A 132 14.77 16.62 26.44
CA GLN A 132 15.57 17.76 25.97
C GLN A 132 16.16 18.58 27.13
N GLN A 133 15.41 18.73 28.23
CA GLN A 133 15.93 19.37 29.45
C GLN A 133 17.10 18.57 30.04
N MET A 134 16.99 17.23 30.11
CA MET A 134 18.07 16.35 30.55
C MET A 134 19.33 16.49 29.67
N GLN A 135 19.17 16.51 28.34
CA GLN A 135 20.27 16.70 27.40
C GLN A 135 20.97 18.05 27.60
N LYS A 136 20.21 19.13 27.80
CA LYS A 136 20.77 20.46 28.12
C LYS A 136 21.56 20.45 29.42
N TYR A 137 21.11 19.67 30.42
CA TYR A 137 21.81 19.54 31.69
C TYR A 137 23.10 18.73 31.55
N GLU A 138 23.10 17.66 30.76
CA GLU A 138 24.32 16.92 30.43
C GLU A 138 25.37 17.85 29.80
N ALA A 139 24.97 18.67 28.82
CA ALA A 139 25.85 19.58 28.10
C ALA A 139 26.51 20.65 29.01
N HIS A 140 25.86 21.02 30.11
CA HIS A 140 26.33 22.03 31.06
C HIS A 140 26.81 21.45 32.40
N LYS A 141 27.06 20.14 32.47
CA LYS A 141 27.36 19.41 33.70
C LYS A 141 28.45 19.98 34.60
N ASP A 142 29.44 20.68 34.04
CA ASP A 142 30.53 21.29 34.79
C ASP A 142 30.15 22.59 35.50
N LYS A 143 29.04 23.23 35.08
CA LYS A 143 28.56 24.54 35.56
C LYS A 143 27.27 24.46 36.38
N LEU A 144 26.60 23.31 36.39
CA LEU A 144 25.32 23.15 37.09
C LEU A 144 25.51 22.91 38.58
N GLU A 145 24.62 23.50 39.36
CA GLU A 145 24.52 23.25 40.80
C GLU A 145 24.03 21.83 41.07
N MET A 146 24.55 21.23 42.14
CA MET A 146 24.13 19.90 42.60
C MET A 146 22.61 19.85 42.85
N SER A 147 22.06 20.91 43.46
CA SER A 147 20.63 21.02 43.74
C SER A 147 19.79 20.91 42.48
N THR A 148 20.21 21.51 41.36
CA THR A 148 19.50 21.44 40.09
C THR A 148 19.39 20.00 39.56
N LEU A 149 20.50 19.26 39.59
CA LEU A 149 20.55 17.87 39.10
C LEU A 149 19.78 16.92 40.02
N VAL A 150 19.88 17.11 41.34
CA VAL A 150 19.12 16.34 42.34
C VAL A 150 17.62 16.60 42.17
N THR A 151 17.18 17.85 42.11
CA THR A 151 15.76 18.19 41.96
C THR A 151 15.19 17.67 40.64
N PHE A 152 15.94 17.75 39.54
CA PHE A 152 15.53 17.14 38.27
C PHE A 152 15.31 15.64 38.40
N ALA A 153 16.25 14.94 39.04
CA ALA A 153 16.16 13.50 39.24
C ALA A 153 14.96 13.12 40.14
N GLU A 154 14.77 13.82 41.27
CA GLU A 154 13.63 13.63 42.17
C GLU A 154 12.30 13.80 41.44
N TRP A 155 12.14 14.88 40.65
CA TRP A 155 10.90 15.15 39.92
C TRP A 155 10.61 14.12 38.84
N THR A 156 11.65 13.61 38.17
CA THR A 156 11.52 12.62 37.08
C THR A 156 10.91 11.31 37.59
N VAL A 157 11.29 10.87 38.79
CA VAL A 157 10.93 9.56 39.36
C VAL A 157 9.92 9.64 40.52
N SER A 158 9.53 10.85 40.93
CA SER A 158 8.58 11.06 42.01
C SER A 158 7.23 10.37 41.77
N PRO A 159 6.55 9.88 42.82
CA PRO A 159 5.24 9.25 42.71
C PRO A 159 4.13 10.31 42.60
N ASN A 160 4.16 11.14 41.55
CA ASN A 160 3.13 12.15 41.29
C ASN A 160 2.62 12.08 39.84
N ALA A 161 1.52 12.78 39.56
CA ALA A 161 0.84 12.75 38.26
C ALA A 161 1.62 13.42 37.11
N HIS A 162 2.78 14.02 37.40
CA HIS A 162 3.59 14.76 36.43
C HIS A 162 4.98 14.15 36.22
N SER A 163 5.29 13.06 36.92
CA SER A 163 6.55 12.36 36.75
C SER A 163 6.56 11.62 35.42
N VAL A 164 7.78 11.39 34.91
CA VAL A 164 7.97 10.66 33.65
C VAL A 164 7.38 9.26 33.75
N HIS A 165 7.49 8.64 34.94
CA HIS A 165 6.86 7.36 35.24
C HIS A 165 5.35 7.38 35.00
N HIS A 166 4.63 8.33 35.59
CA HIS A 166 3.18 8.39 35.46
C HIS A 166 2.72 8.75 34.03
N LEU A 167 3.46 9.65 33.36
CA LEU A 167 3.19 9.99 31.97
C LEU A 167 3.31 8.77 31.05
N MET A 168 4.34 7.95 31.26
CA MET A 168 4.56 6.73 30.51
C MET A 168 3.46 5.67 30.79
N ASP A 169 3.03 5.49 32.04
CA ASP A 169 1.91 4.60 32.37
C ASP A 169 0.61 5.05 31.70
N ARG A 170 0.33 6.35 31.73
CA ARG A 170 -0.83 6.96 31.07
C ARG A 170 -0.81 6.71 29.56
N LEU A 171 0.34 6.92 28.91
CA LEU A 171 0.53 6.65 27.48
C LEU A 171 0.17 5.19 27.15
N HIS A 172 0.75 4.25 27.89
CA HIS A 172 0.52 2.82 27.68
C HIS A 172 -0.94 2.42 27.92
N LEU A 173 -1.58 2.92 29.00
CA LEU A 173 -2.97 2.65 29.31
C LEU A 173 -3.94 3.20 28.25
N THR A 174 -3.68 4.40 27.72
CA THR A 174 -4.52 5.03 26.70
C THR A 174 -4.45 4.28 25.37
N LEU A 175 -3.26 3.82 24.97
CA LEU A 175 -3.03 3.13 23.69
C LEU A 175 -3.43 1.66 23.70
N PHE A 176 -3.02 0.93 24.73
CA PHE A 176 -3.09 -0.53 24.78
C PHE A 176 -4.15 -1.05 25.77
N GLY A 177 -4.75 -0.18 26.59
CA GLY A 177 -5.78 -0.54 27.57
C GLY A 177 -5.25 -1.14 28.87
N SER A 178 -6.16 -1.47 29.80
CA SER A 178 -5.83 -2.11 31.09
C SER A 178 -5.67 -3.64 30.99
N GLU A 179 -4.81 -4.23 31.83
CA GLU A 179 -4.53 -5.67 31.90
C GLU A 179 -5.75 -6.51 32.31
N GLU A 180 -6.59 -6.01 33.22
CA GLU A 180 -7.70 -6.79 33.81
C GLU A 180 -8.79 -7.17 32.78
N LYS A 181 -8.97 -6.34 31.74
CA LYS A 181 -9.92 -6.60 30.65
C LYS A 181 -9.38 -7.59 29.61
N ALA A 182 -8.08 -7.86 29.61
CA ALA A 182 -7.47 -8.78 28.65
C ALA A 182 -7.71 -10.26 28.98
N ASN A 183 -7.81 -10.58 30.28
CA ASN A 183 -7.88 -11.96 30.78
C ASN A 183 -9.31 -12.50 30.98
N THR A 184 -10.34 -11.64 31.02
CA THR A 184 -11.73 -12.06 31.31
C THR A 184 -12.59 -12.30 30.06
N THR A 185 -12.20 -11.76 28.92
CA THR A 185 -12.88 -11.97 27.63
C THR A 185 -11.80 -12.30 26.61
N GLY A 186 -11.76 -13.51 26.06
CA GLY A 186 -10.77 -13.95 25.06
C GLY A 186 -10.82 -13.22 23.70
N THR A 187 -11.15 -11.93 23.70
CA THR A 187 -11.47 -11.05 22.57
C THR A 187 -10.85 -9.64 22.73
N SER A 188 -9.78 -9.51 23.50
CA SER A 188 -9.32 -8.22 24.04
C SER A 188 -8.55 -7.31 23.07
N SER A 189 -8.09 -7.80 21.92
CA SER A 189 -7.32 -6.98 20.97
C SER A 189 -8.13 -5.89 20.25
N SER A 190 -9.44 -6.09 20.07
CA SER A 190 -10.32 -5.16 19.32
C SER A 190 -10.69 -3.89 20.11
N SER A 191 -10.39 -3.85 21.41
CA SER A 191 -10.74 -2.72 22.29
C SER A 191 -9.60 -1.70 22.48
N SER A 192 -8.37 -2.04 22.07
CA SER A 192 -7.23 -1.11 22.17
C SER A 192 -7.42 0.07 21.21
N LEU A 193 -6.89 1.24 21.58
CA LEU A 193 -6.92 2.39 20.70
C LEU A 193 -6.09 2.12 19.44
N LEU A 194 -4.95 1.41 19.56
CA LEU A 194 -4.13 1.01 18.42
C LEU A 194 -4.94 0.20 17.38
N ALA A 195 -5.72 -0.79 17.82
CA ALA A 195 -6.56 -1.58 16.92
C ALA A 195 -7.69 -0.73 16.30
N GLN A 196 -8.31 0.17 17.09
CA GLN A 196 -9.35 1.07 16.58
C GLN A 196 -8.81 2.00 15.50
N LEU A 197 -7.59 2.52 15.66
CA LEU A 197 -6.96 3.37 14.65
C LEU A 197 -6.66 2.60 13.37
N ALA A 198 -6.14 1.37 13.48
CA ALA A 198 -5.87 0.53 12.31
C ALA A 198 -7.15 0.29 11.50
N THR A 199 -8.23 -0.14 12.16
CA THR A 199 -9.52 -0.37 11.50
C THR A 199 -10.13 0.92 10.95
N SER A 200 -9.99 2.04 11.67
CA SER A 200 -10.52 3.32 11.22
C SER A 200 -9.75 3.88 10.03
N TYR A 201 -8.44 3.63 9.97
CA TYR A 201 -7.58 3.98 8.85
C TYR A 201 -7.99 3.22 7.57
N GLU A 202 -8.23 1.91 7.67
CA GLU A 202 -8.72 1.08 6.56
C GLU A 202 -10.09 1.51 6.05
N ALA A 203 -11.00 1.87 6.97
CA ALA A 203 -12.34 2.33 6.62
C ALA A 203 -12.32 3.69 5.90
N SER A 204 -11.29 4.50 6.10
CA SER A 204 -11.18 5.83 5.52
C SER A 204 -10.33 5.82 4.24
N THR A 205 -11.02 5.67 3.10
CA THR A 205 -10.39 5.76 1.77
C THR A 205 -9.53 7.01 1.56
N ASN A 206 -9.86 8.13 2.22
CA ASN A 206 -9.08 9.37 2.10
C ASN A 206 -7.71 9.30 2.80
N GLU A 207 -7.55 8.51 3.87
CA GLU A 207 -6.29 8.48 4.62
C GLU A 207 -5.20 7.76 3.83
N ILE A 208 -5.50 6.58 3.28
CA ILE A 208 -4.60 5.82 2.39
C ILE A 208 -4.02 6.72 1.30
N CYS A 209 -4.83 7.67 0.81
CA CYS A 209 -4.48 8.54 -0.30
C CYS A 209 -3.69 9.78 0.09
N ASN A 210 -3.96 10.38 1.25
CA ASN A 210 -3.22 11.53 1.74
C ASN A 210 -1.80 11.13 2.14
N THR A 211 -1.68 9.99 2.83
CA THR A 211 -0.44 9.54 3.47
C THR A 211 0.39 8.66 2.54
N GLN A 212 -0.27 7.99 1.60
CA GLN A 212 0.33 6.97 0.72
C GLN A 212 0.87 5.78 1.54
N GLN A 213 0.22 5.47 2.67
CA GLN A 213 0.59 4.37 3.55
C GLN A 213 -0.45 3.25 3.53
N SER A 214 0.02 2.01 3.66
CA SER A 214 -0.86 0.91 4.06
C SER A 214 -1.23 1.02 5.54
N ALA A 215 -2.31 0.36 5.95
CA ALA A 215 -2.73 0.37 7.35
C ALA A 215 -1.64 -0.24 8.26
N GLN A 216 -0.97 -1.28 7.78
CA GLN A 216 0.16 -1.87 8.50
C GLN A 216 1.33 -0.89 8.66
N GLN A 217 1.69 -0.14 7.60
CA GLN A 217 2.74 0.89 7.69
C GLN A 217 2.38 2.01 8.67
N PHE A 218 1.12 2.44 8.66
CA PHE A 218 0.62 3.44 9.61
C PHE A 218 0.74 2.95 11.06
N VAL A 219 0.27 1.73 11.35
CA VAL A 219 0.36 1.11 12.68
C VAL A 219 1.83 1.00 13.15
N TYR A 220 2.71 0.58 12.24
CA TYR A 220 4.13 0.48 12.53
C TYR A 220 4.77 1.84 12.83
N SER A 221 4.42 2.87 12.05
CA SER A 221 4.92 4.24 12.23
C SER A 221 4.49 4.83 13.57
N LEU A 222 3.24 4.58 13.98
CA LEU A 222 2.73 4.99 15.28
C LEU A 222 3.47 4.27 16.43
N TYR A 223 3.68 2.96 16.30
CA TYR A 223 4.46 2.20 17.28
C TYR A 223 5.89 2.72 17.43
N ALA A 224 6.55 3.05 16.31
CA ALA A 224 7.90 3.57 16.30
C ALA A 224 8.04 4.84 17.18
N ASP A 225 7.11 5.79 17.04
CA ASP A 225 7.06 7.01 17.84
C ASP A 225 6.89 6.72 19.34
N ILE A 226 5.94 5.82 19.66
CA ILE A 226 5.63 5.43 21.04
C ILE A 226 6.84 4.72 21.68
N ALA A 227 7.47 3.80 20.98
CA ALA A 227 8.61 3.04 21.46
C ALA A 227 9.83 3.95 21.72
N LEU A 228 10.09 4.92 20.84
CA LEU A 228 11.14 5.93 21.03
C LEU A 228 10.84 6.84 22.23
N THR A 229 9.59 7.26 22.39
CA THR A 229 9.14 8.04 23.54
C THR A 229 9.32 7.27 24.85
N GLU A 230 8.96 5.99 24.85
CA GLU A 230 9.14 5.11 26.01
C GLU A 230 10.62 4.90 26.34
N LEU A 231 11.48 4.75 25.34
CA LEU A 231 12.92 4.61 25.52
C LEU A 231 13.54 5.87 26.14
N LYS A 232 13.11 7.07 25.71
CA LYS A 232 13.50 8.35 26.33
C LYS A 232 13.06 8.40 27.80
N ALA A 233 11.83 8.01 28.08
CA ALA A 233 11.28 7.96 29.45
C ALA A 233 12.08 7.01 30.35
N TYR A 234 12.30 5.78 29.89
CA TYR A 234 13.09 4.76 30.57
C TYR A 234 14.51 5.25 30.88
N THR A 235 15.18 5.84 29.87
CA THR A 235 16.51 6.43 30.01
C THR A 235 16.52 7.51 31.09
N MET A 236 15.57 8.45 31.06
CA MET A 236 15.50 9.53 32.06
C MET A 236 15.36 9.00 33.49
N MET A 237 14.53 7.96 33.70
CA MET A 237 14.30 7.40 35.03
C MET A 237 15.51 6.64 35.57
N GLU A 238 16.16 5.81 34.74
CA GLU A 238 17.38 5.06 35.11
C GLU A 238 18.51 6.01 35.53
N PHE A 239 18.79 7.03 34.70
CA PHE A 239 19.82 8.02 35.03
C PHE A 239 19.44 8.88 36.23
N SER A 240 18.16 9.14 36.47
CA SER A 240 17.70 9.85 37.67
C SER A 240 17.99 9.05 38.95
N TRP A 241 17.69 7.75 38.97
CA TRP A 241 18.02 6.89 40.10
C TRP A 241 19.53 6.78 40.34
N MET A 242 20.33 6.67 39.28
CA MET A 242 21.79 6.72 39.38
C MET A 242 22.27 8.02 40.02
N MET A 243 21.73 9.17 39.59
CA MET A 243 22.13 10.48 40.09
C MET A 243 21.77 10.66 41.57
N LEU A 244 20.57 10.25 42.00
CA LEU A 244 20.17 10.31 43.40
C LEU A 244 21.09 9.45 44.28
N ARG A 245 21.53 8.29 43.78
CA ARG A 245 22.51 7.46 44.47
C ARG A 245 23.91 8.08 44.53
N VAL A 246 24.39 8.66 43.44
CA VAL A 246 25.70 9.35 43.38
C VAL A 246 25.77 10.49 44.40
N TYR A 247 24.68 11.21 44.63
CA TYR A 247 24.58 12.29 45.62
C TYR A 247 24.18 11.83 47.03
N GLY A 248 24.17 10.53 47.30
CA GLY A 248 23.92 10.00 48.64
C GLY A 248 22.48 10.18 49.15
N LYS A 249 21.49 10.33 48.26
CA LYS A 249 20.08 10.47 48.65
C LYS A 249 19.39 9.14 48.98
N GLY A 250 20.01 8.01 48.63
CA GLY A 250 19.43 6.67 48.84
C GLY A 250 20.12 5.61 47.97
N ASN A 251 19.72 4.33 48.15
CA ASN A 251 20.30 3.20 47.41
C ASN A 251 19.66 3.01 46.02
N PHE A 252 18.36 3.27 45.89
CA PHE A 252 17.57 3.26 44.63
C PHE A 252 17.75 2.04 43.71
N THR A 253 18.34 0.94 44.21
CA THR A 253 18.63 -0.25 43.39
C THR A 253 17.37 -1.05 43.15
N GLN A 254 16.54 -1.18 44.19
CA GLN A 254 15.29 -1.91 44.13
C GLN A 254 14.30 -1.19 43.20
N GLU A 255 14.24 0.14 43.28
CA GLU A 255 13.41 1.00 42.45
C GLU A 255 13.82 0.91 40.97
N ALA A 256 15.12 0.89 40.70
CA ALA A 256 15.63 0.68 39.34
C ALA A 256 15.33 -0.74 38.82
N GLU A 257 15.46 -1.77 39.66
CA GLU A 257 15.13 -3.15 39.29
C GLU A 257 13.63 -3.36 39.01
N LEU A 258 12.76 -2.77 39.83
CA LEU A 258 11.32 -2.76 39.58
C LEU A 258 10.98 -2.04 38.27
N MET A 259 11.57 -0.87 38.01
CA MET A 259 11.38 -0.15 36.74
C MET A 259 11.81 -0.97 35.52
N ARG A 260 12.95 -1.68 35.58
CA ARG A 260 13.37 -2.58 34.49
C ARG A 260 12.35 -3.68 34.23
N THR A 261 11.91 -4.32 35.30
CA THR A 261 10.91 -5.39 35.22
C THR A 261 9.59 -4.87 34.62
N ASP A 262 9.18 -3.66 35.02
CA ASP A 262 7.96 -3.02 34.50
C ASP A 262 8.11 -2.58 33.03
N TYR A 263 9.30 -2.12 32.63
CA TYR A 263 9.63 -1.79 31.23
C TYR A 263 9.62 -3.03 30.33
N GLU A 264 10.25 -4.12 30.77
CA GLU A 264 10.26 -5.40 30.04
C GLU A 264 8.84 -5.95 29.88
N ARG A 265 8.04 -5.93 30.96
CA ARG A 265 6.64 -6.39 30.93
C ARG A 265 5.78 -5.57 29.96
N ARG A 266 5.91 -4.24 29.98
CA ARG A 266 5.16 -3.34 29.07
C ARG A 266 5.59 -3.53 27.62
N THR A 267 6.90 -3.60 27.37
CA THR A 267 7.43 -3.86 26.03
C THR A 267 6.93 -5.19 25.46
N GLU A 268 6.97 -6.27 26.26
CA GLU A 268 6.46 -7.59 25.85
C GLU A 268 4.98 -7.51 25.47
N ARG A 269 4.17 -6.80 26.28
CA ARG A 269 2.75 -6.62 26.05
C ARG A 269 2.47 -5.80 24.78
N THR A 270 3.17 -4.68 24.60
CA THR A 270 3.05 -3.83 23.41
C THR A 270 3.40 -4.61 22.15
N LEU A 271 4.50 -5.37 22.14
CA LEU A 271 4.92 -6.16 20.98
C LEU A 271 3.91 -7.25 20.62
N LYS A 272 3.30 -7.92 21.62
CA LYS A 272 2.23 -8.90 21.39
C LYS A 272 1.02 -8.27 20.70
N LEU A 273 0.55 -7.14 21.22
CA LEU A 273 -0.61 -6.44 20.65
C LEU A 273 -0.29 -5.86 19.27
N LEU A 274 0.90 -5.27 19.10
CA LEU A 274 1.36 -4.77 17.81
C LEU A 274 1.33 -5.88 16.75
N LYS A 275 1.91 -7.04 17.07
CA LYS A 275 1.94 -8.18 16.16
C LYS A 275 0.53 -8.62 15.76
N ASP A 276 -0.39 -8.69 16.72
CA ASP A 276 -1.78 -9.06 16.47
C ASP A 276 -2.55 -8.02 15.64
N VAL A 277 -2.27 -6.73 15.82
CA VAL A 277 -2.86 -5.66 14.98
C VAL A 277 -2.25 -5.68 13.58
N MET A 278 -0.92 -5.77 13.44
CA MET A 278 -0.23 -5.80 12.14
C MET A 278 -0.59 -7.02 11.29
N THR A 279 -0.84 -8.18 11.91
CA THR A 279 -1.29 -9.41 11.22
C THR A 279 -2.64 -9.20 10.53
N ARG A 280 -3.50 -8.34 11.09
CA ARG A 280 -4.85 -8.09 10.58
C ARG A 280 -4.94 -6.85 9.70
N ALA A 281 -3.96 -5.95 9.80
CA ALA A 281 -3.95 -4.69 9.09
C ALA A 281 -3.68 -4.88 7.59
N ASP A 282 -4.43 -4.18 6.74
CA ASP A 282 -4.25 -4.24 5.30
C ASP A 282 -2.89 -3.63 4.86
N ARG A 283 -2.30 -4.25 3.84
CA ARG A 283 -1.00 -3.90 3.24
C ARG A 283 -1.16 -3.25 1.87
N ILE A 284 -2.40 -3.12 1.39
CA ILE A 284 -2.72 -2.56 0.07
C ILE A 284 -2.58 -1.03 0.08
N VAL A 285 -1.94 -0.49 -0.97
CA VAL A 285 -1.94 0.94 -1.29
C VAL A 285 -2.43 1.13 -2.73
N TRP A 286 -3.34 2.08 -2.92
CA TRP A 286 -3.95 2.44 -4.20
C TRP A 286 -4.19 3.95 -4.26
N ARG A 287 -4.57 4.49 -5.43
CA ARG A 287 -4.74 5.94 -5.61
C ARG A 287 -6.19 6.38 -5.61
N CYS A 288 -6.48 7.41 -4.82
CA CYS A 288 -7.76 8.12 -4.86
C CYS A 288 -7.92 8.94 -6.14
N ASP A 289 -9.14 9.44 -6.32
CA ASP A 289 -9.43 10.42 -7.36
C ASP A 289 -8.74 11.76 -7.05
N PRO A 290 -8.15 12.41 -8.06
CA PRO A 290 -7.64 13.77 -7.93
C PRO A 290 -8.81 14.74 -7.72
N LYS A 291 -8.51 15.96 -7.26
CA LYS A 291 -9.51 17.05 -7.18
C LYS A 291 -10.20 17.31 -8.51
N LYS A 292 -9.49 17.11 -9.62
CA LYS A 292 -10.02 17.21 -10.99
C LYS A 292 -9.32 16.21 -11.88
N HIS A 293 -10.09 15.40 -12.61
CA HIS A 293 -9.55 14.49 -13.61
C HIS A 293 -9.10 15.26 -14.86
N VAL A 294 -7.87 14.98 -15.31
CA VAL A 294 -7.26 15.58 -16.50
C VAL A 294 -6.72 14.46 -17.40
N ALA A 295 -7.18 14.43 -18.65
CA ALA A 295 -6.76 13.43 -19.63
C ALA A 295 -5.26 13.53 -19.92
N GLY A 296 -4.56 12.40 -19.93
CA GLY A 296 -3.11 12.30 -20.12
C GLY A 296 -2.27 12.73 -18.91
N VAL A 297 -2.90 13.14 -17.80
CA VAL A 297 -2.20 13.47 -16.54
C VAL A 297 -2.66 12.57 -15.39
N THR A 298 -3.97 12.43 -15.19
CA THR A 298 -4.53 11.63 -14.09
C THR A 298 -5.30 10.41 -14.59
N TYR A 299 -5.82 10.46 -15.81
CA TYR A 299 -6.46 9.31 -16.45
C TYR A 299 -6.17 9.29 -17.95
N ASP A 300 -6.38 8.14 -18.57
CA ASP A 300 -6.37 7.97 -20.02
C ASP A 300 -7.47 6.98 -20.43
N GLU A 301 -7.76 6.88 -21.72
CA GLU A 301 -8.89 6.12 -22.24
C GLU A 301 -8.44 5.09 -23.28
N VAL A 302 -9.02 3.90 -23.22
CA VAL A 302 -9.08 3.04 -24.40
C VAL A 302 -9.99 3.74 -25.40
N THR A 303 -9.56 3.87 -26.67
CA THR A 303 -10.32 4.64 -27.66
C THR A 303 -10.79 3.79 -28.82
N ARG A 304 -12.01 4.10 -29.29
CA ARG A 304 -12.69 3.46 -30.44
C ARG A 304 -12.94 1.95 -30.31
N LEU A 305 -13.04 1.43 -29.09
CA LEU A 305 -13.50 0.07 -28.84
C LEU A 305 -15.01 0.08 -28.57
N LEU A 306 -15.78 -0.60 -29.42
CA LEU A 306 -17.25 -0.72 -29.33
C LEU A 306 -17.99 0.63 -29.36
N GLN A 307 -17.50 1.58 -30.15
CA GLN A 307 -18.07 2.92 -30.20
C GLN A 307 -19.39 2.94 -30.97
N GLY A 308 -20.40 3.66 -30.47
CA GLY A 308 -21.68 3.84 -31.15
C GLY A 308 -21.52 4.38 -32.58
N TYR A 309 -22.21 3.76 -33.52
CA TYR A 309 -22.11 4.03 -34.95
C TYR A 309 -23.48 3.87 -35.62
N ILE A 310 -23.87 4.84 -36.44
CA ILE A 310 -25.12 4.80 -37.20
C ILE A 310 -24.81 4.29 -38.60
N GLU A 311 -25.59 3.33 -39.10
CA GLU A 311 -25.49 2.86 -40.49
C GLU A 311 -26.87 2.49 -41.03
N ASN A 312 -27.12 2.70 -42.32
CA ASN A 312 -28.39 2.29 -42.92
C ASN A 312 -28.41 0.78 -43.17
N GLU A 313 -29.58 0.15 -43.02
CA GLU A 313 -29.76 -1.28 -43.28
C GLU A 313 -29.24 -1.73 -44.65
N VAL A 314 -29.44 -0.88 -45.68
CA VAL A 314 -28.97 -1.15 -47.05
C VAL A 314 -27.44 -1.31 -47.14
N ASP A 315 -26.70 -0.69 -46.23
CA ASP A 315 -25.23 -0.70 -46.20
C ASP A 315 -24.66 -1.78 -45.26
N LEU A 316 -25.53 -2.53 -44.55
CA LEU A 316 -25.16 -3.59 -43.61
C LEU A 316 -25.10 -4.99 -44.25
N ASN A 317 -25.37 -5.11 -45.55
CA ASN A 317 -25.33 -6.36 -46.29
C ASN A 317 -24.80 -6.17 -47.72
N ASN A 318 -24.21 -7.22 -48.29
CA ASN A 318 -23.62 -7.21 -49.63
C ASN A 318 -24.66 -7.17 -50.77
N GLU A 319 -25.92 -7.50 -50.47
CA GLU A 319 -27.00 -7.50 -51.46
C GLU A 319 -27.59 -6.10 -51.66
N GLU A 320 -27.15 -5.13 -50.85
CA GLU A 320 -27.69 -3.78 -50.78
C GLU A 320 -29.22 -3.79 -50.61
N THR A 321 -29.77 -4.57 -49.68
CA THR A 321 -31.23 -4.66 -49.45
C THR A 321 -31.65 -4.21 -48.05
N CYS A 322 -32.95 -3.94 -47.87
CA CYS A 322 -33.55 -3.60 -46.58
C CYS A 322 -34.65 -4.60 -46.23
N ARG A 323 -34.31 -5.90 -46.36
CA ARG A 323 -35.27 -6.99 -46.17
C ARG A 323 -35.43 -7.39 -44.71
N GLU A 324 -34.43 -7.10 -43.91
CA GLU A 324 -34.32 -7.51 -42.54
C GLU A 324 -34.71 -6.35 -41.63
N THR A 325 -34.34 -6.43 -40.36
CA THR A 325 -34.48 -5.33 -39.41
C THR A 325 -33.15 -5.11 -38.71
N CYS A 326 -32.95 -3.95 -38.09
CA CYS A 326 -31.67 -3.66 -37.44
C CYS A 326 -31.21 -4.72 -36.42
N SER A 327 -32.15 -5.38 -35.71
CA SER A 327 -31.83 -6.44 -34.75
C SER A 327 -31.37 -7.75 -35.38
N PHE A 328 -31.57 -7.97 -36.68
CA PHE A 328 -31.00 -9.10 -37.41
C PHE A 328 -29.46 -9.03 -37.43
N TYR A 329 -28.90 -7.81 -37.50
CA TYR A 329 -27.47 -7.57 -37.65
C TYR A 329 -26.72 -7.62 -36.31
N GLN A 330 -26.64 -8.81 -35.70
CA GLN A 330 -25.89 -9.02 -34.46
C GLN A 330 -24.38 -8.97 -34.66
N SER A 331 -23.88 -9.38 -35.83
CA SER A 331 -22.49 -9.19 -36.23
C SER A 331 -22.40 -9.03 -37.75
N THR A 332 -22.03 -7.84 -38.22
CA THR A 332 -21.90 -7.52 -39.65
C THR A 332 -20.72 -6.57 -39.91
N ARG A 333 -20.63 -6.03 -41.12
CA ARG A 333 -19.71 -4.97 -41.54
C ARG A 333 -20.47 -3.90 -42.32
N SER A 334 -19.87 -2.72 -42.41
CA SER A 334 -20.31 -1.71 -43.36
C SER A 334 -19.81 -2.14 -44.75
N GLU A 335 -20.68 -2.67 -45.59
CA GLU A 335 -20.33 -3.28 -46.89
C GLU A 335 -20.31 -2.24 -48.01
N GLY A 336 -21.21 -1.26 -47.96
CA GLY A 336 -21.39 -0.28 -49.03
C GLY A 336 -21.53 1.16 -48.54
N CYS A 337 -21.84 2.04 -49.48
CA CYS A 337 -22.40 3.35 -49.20
C CYS A 337 -23.39 3.72 -50.30
N TYR A 338 -24.63 3.27 -50.13
CA TYR A 338 -25.67 3.36 -51.14
C TYR A 338 -25.94 4.82 -51.48
N LYS A 339 -25.72 5.18 -52.75
CA LYS A 339 -25.95 6.51 -53.32
C LYS A 339 -25.29 7.67 -52.56
N ASP A 340 -24.14 7.41 -51.92
CA ASP A 340 -23.41 8.42 -51.14
C ASP A 340 -24.32 9.19 -50.14
N LEU A 341 -25.23 8.45 -49.49
CA LEU A 341 -26.13 8.99 -48.46
C LEU A 341 -25.35 9.35 -47.17
N TYR A 342 -25.92 9.11 -45.99
CA TYR A 342 -25.28 9.53 -44.74
C TYR A 342 -23.91 8.86 -44.52
N CYS A 343 -23.73 7.63 -44.97
CA CYS A 343 -22.46 6.89 -44.95
C CYS A 343 -21.28 7.68 -45.56
N ALA A 344 -21.49 8.50 -46.59
CA ALA A 344 -20.44 9.32 -47.21
C ALA A 344 -20.09 10.57 -46.39
N ARG A 345 -20.96 10.97 -45.45
CA ARG A 345 -20.82 12.16 -44.60
C ARG A 345 -20.16 11.87 -43.25
N GLN A 346 -19.93 10.60 -42.95
CA GLN A 346 -19.25 10.15 -41.73
C GLN A 346 -18.06 9.25 -42.05
N PRO A 347 -17.07 9.13 -41.14
CA PRO A 347 -16.00 8.15 -41.31
C PRO A 347 -16.57 6.73 -41.23
N LYS A 348 -16.38 5.93 -42.28
CA LYS A 348 -16.77 4.52 -42.32
C LYS A 348 -16.20 3.75 -41.12
N CYS A 349 -16.99 2.86 -40.52
CA CYS A 349 -16.47 1.85 -39.59
C CYS A 349 -15.71 0.79 -40.39
N SER A 350 -14.36 0.77 -40.30
CA SER A 350 -13.55 -0.19 -41.08
C SER A 350 -13.48 -1.59 -40.46
N GLY A 351 -14.03 -1.74 -39.25
CA GLY A 351 -14.06 -2.98 -38.50
C GLY A 351 -15.38 -3.73 -38.60
N ARG A 352 -15.73 -4.46 -37.54
CA ARG A 352 -17.03 -5.16 -37.44
C ARG A 352 -18.03 -4.31 -36.67
N LEU A 353 -19.30 -4.43 -37.06
CA LEU A 353 -20.44 -3.87 -36.36
C LEU A 353 -21.11 -4.97 -35.56
N TYR A 354 -21.45 -4.67 -34.30
CA TYR A 354 -22.07 -5.60 -33.38
C TYR A 354 -23.35 -5.03 -32.80
N ASN A 355 -24.29 -5.93 -32.46
CA ASN A 355 -25.50 -5.65 -31.70
C ASN A 355 -26.27 -4.43 -32.23
N CYS A 356 -26.51 -4.40 -33.55
CA CYS A 356 -27.29 -3.34 -34.17
C CYS A 356 -28.74 -3.35 -33.67
N GLN A 357 -29.32 -2.17 -33.49
CA GLN A 357 -30.71 -2.01 -33.09
C GLN A 357 -31.36 -0.79 -33.72
N PHE A 358 -32.68 -0.88 -33.89
CA PHE A 358 -33.48 0.24 -34.34
C PHE A 358 -33.84 1.10 -33.13
N VAL A 359 -33.73 2.42 -33.27
CA VAL A 359 -34.09 3.38 -32.21
C VAL A 359 -35.26 4.24 -32.65
N ASP A 360 -35.15 4.92 -33.79
CA ASP A 360 -36.23 5.64 -34.47
C ASP A 360 -35.89 5.87 -35.95
N SER A 361 -36.86 6.32 -36.76
CA SER A 361 -36.72 6.50 -38.21
C SER A 361 -35.84 7.69 -38.59
N ASP A 362 -36.05 8.83 -37.95
CA ASP A 362 -35.49 10.11 -38.40
C ASP A 362 -34.75 10.82 -37.27
N MET A 363 -33.57 11.36 -37.59
CA MET A 363 -32.67 11.93 -36.59
C MET A 363 -31.82 13.10 -37.10
N TRP A 364 -31.37 13.93 -36.18
CA TRP A 364 -30.31 14.91 -36.35
C TRP A 364 -29.06 14.45 -35.62
N VAL A 365 -28.01 14.18 -36.40
CA VAL A 365 -26.72 13.78 -35.85
C VAL A 365 -25.82 15.00 -35.71
N CYS A 366 -25.23 15.16 -34.53
CA CYS A 366 -24.15 16.12 -34.32
C CYS A 366 -22.78 15.42 -34.41
N PRO A 367 -22.06 15.52 -35.54
CA PRO A 367 -20.74 14.91 -35.69
C PRO A 367 -19.68 15.63 -34.85
N SER A 368 -18.81 14.84 -34.22
CA SER A 368 -17.68 15.34 -33.45
C SER A 368 -16.61 16.03 -34.32
N PRO A 369 -15.79 16.93 -33.73
CA PRO A 369 -14.64 17.54 -34.39
C PRO A 369 -13.71 16.51 -35.05
N LYS A 370 -13.09 16.88 -36.18
CA LYS A 370 -12.24 15.95 -36.95
C LYS A 370 -11.03 15.41 -36.17
N ASN A 371 -10.52 16.13 -35.19
CA ASN A 371 -9.43 15.72 -34.31
C ASN A 371 -9.91 14.90 -33.08
N SER A 372 -11.21 14.82 -32.84
CA SER A 372 -11.77 14.04 -31.73
C SER A 372 -11.66 12.54 -31.98
N THR A 373 -11.54 11.77 -30.89
CA THR A 373 -11.68 10.30 -30.89
C THR A 373 -13.14 9.88 -31.02
N ARG A 374 -14.08 10.75 -30.64
CA ARG A 374 -15.55 10.59 -30.75
C ARG A 374 -16.01 10.69 -32.21
N ARG A 375 -17.13 10.04 -32.53
CA ARG A 375 -17.85 10.17 -33.82
C ARG A 375 -18.95 11.20 -33.73
N TYR A 376 -19.70 11.18 -32.64
CA TYR A 376 -20.85 12.04 -32.41
C TYR A 376 -20.73 12.74 -31.05
N GLU A 377 -21.22 13.97 -30.95
CA GLU A 377 -21.44 14.61 -29.64
C GLU A 377 -22.78 14.17 -29.05
N TYR A 378 -23.83 14.20 -29.88
CA TYR A 378 -25.17 13.70 -29.55
C TYR A 378 -25.93 13.33 -30.83
N ILE A 379 -27.03 12.59 -30.67
CA ILE A 379 -27.99 12.24 -31.72
C ILE A 379 -29.39 12.56 -31.18
N GLU A 380 -30.18 13.36 -31.90
CA GLU A 380 -31.53 13.76 -31.51
C GLU A 380 -32.54 13.17 -32.50
N TYR A 381 -33.54 12.42 -32.03
CA TYR A 381 -34.58 11.82 -32.86
C TYR A 381 -35.82 12.72 -32.95
N GLU A 382 -36.63 12.56 -34.00
CA GLU A 382 -37.86 13.36 -34.20
C GLU A 382 -38.88 13.22 -33.06
N ASN A 383 -38.91 12.07 -32.39
CA ASN A 383 -39.76 11.84 -31.22
C ASN A 383 -39.32 12.60 -29.93
N GLY A 384 -38.21 13.34 -29.99
CA GLY A 384 -37.64 14.11 -28.88
C GLY A 384 -36.61 13.34 -28.03
N ARG A 385 -36.38 12.04 -28.28
CA ARG A 385 -35.32 11.26 -27.60
C ARG A 385 -33.95 11.75 -28.06
N THR A 386 -33.05 11.99 -27.12
CA THR A 386 -31.66 12.38 -27.41
C THR A 386 -30.70 11.34 -26.83
N LEU A 387 -29.74 10.88 -27.63
CA LEU A 387 -28.60 10.08 -27.20
C LEU A 387 -27.41 11.00 -26.94
N GLY A 388 -26.84 10.94 -25.74
CA GLY A 388 -25.80 11.86 -25.31
C GLY A 388 -26.37 13.20 -24.81
N GLN A 389 -25.47 14.14 -24.53
CA GLN A 389 -25.85 15.45 -24.00
C GLN A 389 -25.94 16.46 -25.13
N ARG A 390 -27.12 17.04 -25.32
CA ARG A 390 -27.34 18.11 -26.29
C ARG A 390 -26.41 19.28 -25.97
N ALA A 391 -25.56 19.63 -26.93
CA ALA A 391 -24.58 20.71 -26.81
C ALA A 391 -24.46 21.47 -28.13
N ASN A 392 -23.65 22.52 -28.16
CA ASN A 392 -23.41 23.26 -29.40
C ASN A 392 -22.66 22.37 -30.41
N CYS A 393 -23.23 22.21 -31.61
CA CYS A 393 -22.66 21.35 -32.63
C CYS A 393 -21.69 22.13 -33.54
N VAL A 394 -20.39 22.05 -33.25
CA VAL A 394 -19.34 22.81 -33.96
C VAL A 394 -19.34 22.57 -35.47
N ARG A 395 -19.65 21.35 -35.91
CA ARG A 395 -19.66 20.96 -37.33
C ARG A 395 -21.02 21.10 -38.00
N GLY A 396 -22.02 21.65 -37.30
CA GLY A 396 -23.41 21.66 -37.71
C GLY A 396 -24.08 20.29 -37.57
N THR A 397 -25.40 20.27 -37.46
CA THR A 397 -26.18 19.04 -37.42
C THR A 397 -26.46 18.54 -38.83
N THR A 398 -26.50 17.21 -38.99
CA THR A 398 -26.89 16.56 -40.25
C THR A 398 -28.21 15.83 -40.05
N LYS A 399 -29.23 16.17 -40.85
CA LYS A 399 -30.48 15.41 -40.87
C LYS A 399 -30.27 14.07 -41.58
N VAL A 400 -30.79 13.00 -41.00
CA VAL A 400 -30.69 11.63 -41.48
C VAL A 400 -32.09 11.03 -41.41
N ASP A 401 -32.67 10.78 -42.59
CA ASP A 401 -34.05 10.31 -42.73
C ASP A 401 -34.09 8.87 -43.24
N SER A 402 -34.90 8.01 -42.61
CA SER A 402 -35.20 6.67 -43.14
C SER A 402 -36.12 6.80 -44.36
N TRP A 403 -36.09 5.80 -45.25
CA TRP A 403 -36.77 5.92 -46.54
C TRP A 403 -37.33 4.59 -47.04
N TRP A 404 -38.34 4.69 -47.90
CA TRP A 404 -38.96 3.53 -48.53
C TRP A 404 -38.30 3.20 -49.86
N ARG A 405 -37.85 1.95 -50.00
CA ARG A 405 -37.43 1.39 -51.28
C ARG A 405 -38.59 0.64 -51.92
N TYR A 406 -39.08 1.17 -53.03
CA TYR A 406 -40.36 0.75 -53.61
C TYR A 406 -41.50 0.90 -52.58
N LEU A 407 -42.60 0.15 -52.69
CA LEU A 407 -43.75 0.25 -51.75
C LEU A 407 -43.66 -0.67 -50.51
N PHE A 408 -42.66 -1.56 -50.42
CA PHE A 408 -42.70 -2.67 -49.44
C PHE A 408 -41.50 -2.75 -48.48
N TRP A 409 -40.39 -2.06 -48.76
CA TRP A 409 -39.18 -2.17 -47.95
C TRP A 409 -38.83 -0.83 -47.32
N HIS A 410 -38.80 -0.76 -46.00
CA HIS A 410 -38.41 0.44 -45.26
C HIS A 410 -36.95 0.33 -44.83
N CYS A 411 -36.09 1.17 -45.39
CA CYS A 411 -34.66 1.20 -45.10
C CYS A 411 -34.39 2.08 -43.88
N SER A 412 -34.38 1.45 -42.71
CA SER A 412 -34.13 2.13 -41.43
C SER A 412 -32.64 2.38 -41.19
N TYR A 413 -32.32 3.45 -40.46
CA TYR A 413 -30.99 3.62 -39.86
C TYR A 413 -30.88 2.85 -38.55
N CYS A 414 -29.81 2.07 -38.44
CA CYS A 414 -29.50 1.23 -37.30
C CYS A 414 -28.41 1.86 -36.45
N PHE A 415 -28.55 1.76 -35.14
CA PHE A 415 -27.50 2.09 -34.19
C PHE A 415 -26.74 0.82 -33.80
N CYS A 416 -25.45 0.76 -34.10
CA CYS A 416 -24.58 -0.39 -33.90
C CYS A 416 -23.36 -0.03 -33.04
N MET A 417 -22.66 -1.03 -32.53
CA MET A 417 -21.36 -0.86 -31.88
C MET A 417 -20.24 -1.18 -32.88
N CYS A 418 -19.40 -0.19 -33.18
CA CYS A 418 -18.28 -0.33 -34.10
C CYS A 418 -17.01 -0.76 -33.36
N ASP A 419 -16.47 -1.92 -33.76
CA ASP A 419 -15.19 -2.41 -33.30
C ASP A 419 -14.13 -2.26 -34.40
N GLU A 420 -13.43 -1.12 -34.43
CA GLU A 420 -12.43 -0.83 -35.47
C GLU A 420 -11.04 -0.49 -34.93
N GLN A 421 -10.02 -1.02 -35.61
CA GLN A 421 -8.66 -0.52 -35.48
C GLN A 421 -8.43 0.65 -36.44
N GLY A 422 -7.56 1.57 -36.07
CA GLY A 422 -7.21 2.72 -36.90
C GLY A 422 -6.32 3.70 -36.17
N LEU A 423 -5.99 4.84 -36.77
CA LEU A 423 -5.08 5.84 -36.18
C LEU A 423 -5.57 6.48 -34.88
N LYS A 424 -6.89 6.44 -34.63
CA LYS A 424 -7.53 7.01 -33.44
C LYS A 424 -7.97 5.96 -32.41
N SER A 425 -7.45 4.74 -32.51
CA SER A 425 -7.83 3.64 -31.63
C SER A 425 -6.66 3.17 -30.78
N ASP A 426 -6.57 3.65 -29.57
CA ASP A 426 -5.56 3.29 -28.59
C ASP A 426 -6.14 2.20 -27.70
N ARG A 427 -5.84 0.94 -28.04
CA ARG A 427 -6.46 -0.24 -27.43
C ARG A 427 -5.47 -1.38 -27.22
N PHE A 428 -4.20 -1.02 -27.10
CA PHE A 428 -3.09 -1.95 -27.06
C PHE A 428 -2.51 -2.00 -25.66
N PHE A 429 -2.17 -3.18 -25.17
CA PHE A 429 -1.57 -3.38 -23.84
C PHE A 429 -0.23 -4.10 -24.01
N ASN A 430 0.80 -3.61 -23.33
CA ASN A 430 2.12 -4.22 -23.38
C ASN A 430 2.13 -5.57 -22.63
N LEU A 431 2.73 -6.58 -23.25
CA LEU A 431 2.92 -7.92 -22.67
C LEU A 431 4.39 -8.18 -22.28
N ARG A 432 5.32 -7.31 -22.70
CA ARG A 432 6.73 -7.42 -22.31
C ARG A 432 6.91 -7.15 -20.81
N GLU A 433 7.91 -7.81 -20.23
CA GLU A 433 8.20 -7.68 -18.81
C GLU A 433 8.88 -6.36 -18.44
N ALA A 434 8.53 -5.85 -17.26
CA ALA A 434 9.21 -4.74 -16.61
C ALA A 434 9.85 -5.28 -15.32
N VAL A 435 11.15 -5.54 -15.36
CA VAL A 435 11.95 -6.08 -14.23
C VAL A 435 12.87 -4.99 -13.70
N SER A 436 13.09 -4.89 -12.40
CA SER A 436 14.05 -3.96 -11.79
C SER A 436 15.50 -4.32 -12.15
N ASP A 437 16.43 -3.39 -11.94
CA ASP A 437 17.87 -3.69 -12.04
C ASP A 437 18.35 -4.54 -10.86
N VAL A 438 17.98 -5.83 -10.86
CA VAL A 438 18.30 -6.81 -9.80
C VAL A 438 19.81 -7.00 -9.61
N LYS A 439 20.62 -6.75 -10.66
CA LYS A 439 22.09 -6.79 -10.59
C LYS A 439 22.66 -5.70 -9.69
N ARG A 440 21.93 -4.59 -9.54
CA ARG A 440 22.26 -3.49 -8.65
C ARG A 440 21.45 -3.52 -7.36
N ASN A 441 20.98 -4.71 -6.96
CA ASN A 441 20.20 -4.92 -5.74
C ASN A 441 18.93 -4.05 -5.68
N ARG A 442 18.30 -3.79 -6.83
CA ARG A 442 17.07 -2.96 -6.89
C ARG A 442 15.82 -3.82 -6.93
N VAL A 443 14.80 -3.38 -6.21
CA VAL A 443 13.48 -4.01 -6.13
C VAL A 443 12.39 -3.06 -6.62
N VAL A 444 11.20 -3.58 -6.91
CA VAL A 444 10.04 -2.75 -7.26
C VAL A 444 9.49 -2.09 -5.99
N THR A 445 9.21 -0.80 -6.07
CA THR A 445 8.69 0.02 -4.96
C THR A 445 7.37 0.73 -5.30
N GLY A 446 6.96 0.71 -6.56
CA GLY A 446 5.73 1.37 -7.01
C GLY A 446 5.37 1.04 -8.46
N LEU A 447 4.14 1.37 -8.84
CA LEU A 447 3.55 1.04 -10.14
C LEU A 447 2.74 2.20 -10.70
N ARG A 448 2.67 2.29 -12.02
CA ARG A 448 1.70 3.14 -12.73
C ARG A 448 1.43 2.65 -14.13
N PHE A 449 0.33 3.09 -14.71
CA PHE A 449 0.11 2.96 -16.15
C PHE A 449 0.69 4.16 -16.90
N VAL A 450 1.34 3.90 -18.03
CA VAL A 450 1.77 4.94 -18.98
C VAL A 450 1.31 4.57 -20.38
N LYS A 451 0.66 5.49 -21.07
CA LYS A 451 0.36 5.33 -22.50
C LYS A 451 1.49 5.90 -23.34
N LYS A 452 2.18 5.05 -24.09
CA LYS A 452 3.25 5.46 -25.01
C LYS A 452 3.12 4.69 -26.32
N ASN A 453 3.26 5.40 -27.45
CA ASN A 453 3.04 4.84 -28.78
C ASN A 453 1.69 4.13 -28.91
N ARG A 454 0.67 4.66 -28.22
CA ARG A 454 -0.71 4.15 -28.18
C ARG A 454 -0.88 2.80 -27.46
N ILE A 455 0.15 2.36 -26.76
CA ILE A 455 0.17 1.13 -25.96
C ILE A 455 0.17 1.53 -24.49
N PHE A 456 -0.69 0.88 -23.70
CA PHE A 456 -0.68 0.96 -22.25
C PHE A 456 0.41 0.05 -21.69
N HIS A 457 1.37 0.65 -20.98
CA HIS A 457 2.46 -0.04 -20.31
C HIS A 457 2.24 -0.01 -18.81
N LEU A 458 2.46 -1.14 -18.14
CA LEU A 458 2.66 -1.17 -16.70
C LEU A 458 4.11 -0.80 -16.42
N GLN A 459 4.33 0.37 -15.83
CA GLN A 459 5.66 0.90 -15.51
C GLN A 459 5.95 0.70 -14.03
N ILE A 460 7.19 0.30 -13.72
CA ILE A 460 7.67 0.12 -12.35
C ILE A 460 8.53 1.30 -11.89
N GLN A 461 8.42 1.63 -10.60
CA GLN A 461 9.44 2.37 -9.86
C GLN A 461 10.38 1.35 -9.21
N GLU A 462 11.68 1.61 -9.28
CA GLU A 462 12.70 0.79 -8.64
C GLU A 462 13.56 1.61 -7.66
N GLY A 463 14.07 0.95 -6.63
CA GLY A 463 15.02 1.50 -5.66
C GLY A 463 15.95 0.42 -5.11
N GLU A 464 17.15 0.80 -4.70
CA GLU A 464 18.12 -0.10 -4.06
C GLU A 464 17.59 -0.55 -2.69
N LEU A 465 17.58 -1.88 -2.49
CA LEU A 465 17.20 -2.51 -1.25
C LEU A 465 18.32 -2.36 -0.22
N LEU A 466 17.94 -1.93 0.98
CA LEU A 466 18.81 -1.75 2.13
C LEU A 466 18.51 -2.83 3.19
N PRO A 467 19.41 -3.01 4.18
CA PRO A 467 19.14 -3.85 5.34
C PRO A 467 17.73 -3.63 5.92
N ARG A 468 17.11 -4.72 6.36
CA ARG A 468 15.82 -4.73 7.08
C ARG A 468 14.65 -4.20 6.25
N GLY A 469 14.73 -4.31 4.93
CA GLY A 469 13.66 -3.89 4.02
C GLY A 469 13.56 -2.37 3.84
N GLY A 470 14.60 -1.61 4.22
CA GLY A 470 14.70 -0.20 3.86
C GLY A 470 14.92 -0.02 2.35
N ILE A 471 14.60 1.16 1.84
CA ILE A 471 14.85 1.53 0.43
C ILE A 471 15.71 2.79 0.39
N ASN A 472 16.73 2.81 -0.46
CA ASN A 472 17.55 3.99 -0.64
C ASN A 472 16.80 5.06 -1.46
N HIS A 473 16.29 6.08 -0.79
CA HIS A 473 15.49 7.17 -1.39
C HIS A 473 16.21 7.88 -2.54
N THR A 474 17.54 7.99 -2.50
CA THR A 474 18.33 8.67 -3.54
C THR A 474 18.39 7.89 -4.86
N THR A 475 18.08 6.60 -4.82
CA THR A 475 18.14 5.70 -5.99
C THR A 475 16.78 5.49 -6.65
N LEU A 476 15.70 5.98 -6.04
CA LEU A 476 14.35 5.83 -6.54
C LEU A 476 14.21 6.43 -7.94
N SER A 477 13.76 5.62 -8.88
CA SER A 477 13.55 6.07 -10.25
C SER A 477 12.49 5.24 -10.96
N TRP A 478 11.72 5.89 -11.82
CA TRP A 478 10.80 5.20 -12.73
C TRP A 478 11.58 4.59 -13.88
N LYS A 479 11.54 3.26 -14.03
CA LYS A 479 12.23 2.57 -15.11
C LYS A 479 11.56 2.90 -16.45
N PRO A 480 12.26 3.45 -17.45
CA PRO A 480 11.65 3.82 -18.72
C PRO A 480 10.99 2.62 -19.41
N VAL A 481 9.77 2.83 -19.92
CA VAL A 481 9.08 1.82 -20.75
C VAL A 481 9.74 1.70 -22.11
N GLU A 482 9.71 0.50 -22.67
CA GLU A 482 10.25 0.25 -24.00
C GLU A 482 9.57 1.10 -25.07
N ASN A 483 10.37 1.60 -26.01
CA ASN A 483 9.91 2.51 -27.04
C ASN A 483 9.70 1.79 -28.37
N TYR A 484 8.68 0.93 -28.45
CA TYR A 484 8.29 0.24 -29.69
C TYR A 484 6.90 0.68 -30.16
N ASN A 485 6.61 0.45 -31.44
CA ASN A 485 5.31 0.64 -32.07
C ASN A 485 4.75 -0.70 -32.54
N ILE A 486 3.42 -0.80 -32.61
CA ILE A 486 2.71 -2.00 -33.10
C ILE A 486 3.00 -2.36 -34.57
N PHE A 487 3.64 -1.46 -35.32
CA PHE A 487 3.99 -1.65 -36.74
C PHE A 487 5.48 -1.95 -36.95
N ASP A 488 6.27 -2.00 -35.88
CA ASP A 488 7.69 -2.31 -35.97
C ASP A 488 7.87 -3.77 -36.41
N ARG A 489 8.91 -4.03 -37.23
CA ARG A 489 9.12 -5.32 -37.90
C ARG A 489 9.25 -6.51 -36.94
N ASP A 490 9.83 -6.28 -35.77
CA ASP A 490 10.15 -7.32 -34.78
C ASP A 490 9.12 -7.36 -33.62
N VAL A 491 7.97 -6.71 -33.79
CA VAL A 491 6.89 -6.67 -32.79
C VAL A 491 5.72 -7.52 -33.27
N LYS A 492 5.25 -8.43 -32.41
CA LYS A 492 4.21 -9.42 -32.69
C LYS A 492 3.02 -9.28 -31.74
N LYS A 493 1.83 -9.23 -32.32
CA LYS A 493 0.56 -9.31 -31.57
C LYS A 493 0.47 -10.65 -30.81
N GLY A 494 0.09 -10.59 -29.54
CA GLY A 494 -0.03 -11.74 -28.65
C GLY A 494 1.27 -12.17 -27.98
N THR A 495 2.42 -11.63 -28.41
CA THR A 495 3.72 -11.84 -27.75
C THR A 495 4.21 -10.55 -27.09
N ASP A 496 4.26 -9.46 -27.84
CA ASP A 496 4.77 -8.18 -27.35
C ASP A 496 3.65 -7.27 -26.84
N TYR A 497 2.49 -7.34 -27.49
CA TYR A 497 1.32 -6.54 -27.12
C TYR A 497 0.00 -7.29 -27.37
N HIS A 498 -0.99 -7.00 -26.54
CA HIS A 498 -2.37 -7.41 -26.71
C HIS A 498 -3.18 -6.32 -27.41
N THR A 499 -4.21 -6.70 -28.17
CA THR A 499 -5.14 -5.75 -28.82
C THR A 499 -6.55 -6.08 -28.39
N LEU A 500 -7.23 -5.14 -27.74
CA LEU A 500 -8.62 -5.36 -27.34
C LEU A 500 -9.54 -5.48 -28.57
N SER A 501 -10.54 -6.33 -28.48
CA SER A 501 -11.61 -6.52 -29.48
C SER A 501 -12.93 -6.86 -28.81
N TYR A 502 -14.02 -6.95 -29.56
CA TYR A 502 -15.30 -7.44 -29.02
C TYR A 502 -15.13 -8.76 -28.28
N GLU A 503 -14.35 -9.70 -28.78
CA GLU A 503 -14.21 -11.03 -28.16
C GLU A 503 -13.15 -11.08 -27.05
N SER A 504 -12.21 -10.12 -27.04
CA SER A 504 -11.07 -10.12 -26.13
C SER A 504 -10.88 -8.74 -25.53
N ARG A 505 -11.62 -8.45 -24.46
CA ARG A 505 -11.65 -7.14 -23.79
C ARG A 505 -11.72 -7.23 -22.26
N SER A 506 -11.42 -8.39 -21.71
CA SER A 506 -11.43 -8.61 -20.27
C SER A 506 -10.07 -8.31 -19.67
N ILE A 507 -10.07 -7.76 -18.45
CA ILE A 507 -8.88 -7.65 -17.60
C ILE A 507 -9.21 -8.20 -16.22
N ASP A 508 -8.29 -9.00 -15.70
CA ASP A 508 -8.39 -9.63 -14.40
C ASP A 508 -8.04 -8.65 -13.29
N LEU A 509 -8.88 -8.62 -12.26
CA LEU A 509 -8.76 -7.79 -11.07
C LEU A 509 -8.19 -8.64 -9.94
N ASP A 510 -6.93 -9.02 -10.11
CA ASP A 510 -6.23 -9.90 -9.17
C ASP A 510 -5.28 -9.17 -8.26
N ASP A 511 -5.09 -9.81 -7.11
CA ASP A 511 -4.04 -9.54 -6.15
C ASP A 511 -3.06 -10.70 -6.28
N VAL A 512 -1.85 -10.41 -6.72
CA VAL A 512 -0.75 -11.36 -6.86
C VAL A 512 0.25 -11.03 -5.77
N ASP A 513 0.21 -11.77 -4.68
CA ASP A 513 1.06 -11.63 -3.51
C ASP A 513 1.64 -12.97 -3.05
N THR A 514 2.53 -12.94 -2.07
CA THR A 514 3.09 -14.13 -1.42
C THR A 514 3.07 -13.96 0.10
N ASP A 515 2.76 -15.05 0.80
CA ASP A 515 2.88 -15.15 2.26
C ASP A 515 4.33 -15.50 2.68
N ASP A 516 5.17 -15.89 1.71
CA ASP A 516 6.59 -16.16 1.96
C ASP A 516 7.39 -14.86 2.02
N ASN A 517 7.75 -14.49 3.24
CA ASN A 517 8.49 -13.27 3.56
C ASN A 517 9.97 -13.32 3.15
N SER A 518 10.42 -14.41 2.53
CA SER A 518 11.76 -14.51 1.94
C SER A 518 11.82 -13.91 0.53
N PHE A 519 10.67 -13.49 -0.03
CA PHE A 519 10.56 -13.00 -1.40
C PHE A 519 10.01 -11.58 -1.49
N VAL A 520 10.49 -10.84 -2.50
CA VAL A 520 10.02 -9.49 -2.86
C VAL A 520 9.80 -9.38 -4.36
N VAL A 521 8.93 -8.44 -4.75
CA VAL A 521 8.63 -8.19 -6.16
C VAL A 521 9.81 -7.48 -6.84
N THR A 522 10.29 -8.07 -7.92
CA THR A 522 11.35 -7.52 -8.78
C THR A 522 10.90 -7.32 -10.22
N GLY A 523 9.70 -7.79 -10.60
CA GLY A 523 9.20 -7.53 -11.93
C GLY A 523 7.71 -7.74 -12.08
N VAL A 524 7.15 -7.19 -13.14
CA VAL A 524 5.73 -7.25 -13.46
C VAL A 524 5.53 -7.44 -14.96
N ARG A 525 4.46 -8.12 -15.36
CA ARG A 525 4.02 -8.17 -16.76
C ARG A 525 2.55 -8.54 -16.86
N PHE A 526 1.98 -8.35 -18.05
CA PHE A 526 0.73 -8.99 -18.41
C PHE A 526 0.98 -10.17 -19.32
N ARG A 527 0.13 -11.18 -19.19
CA ARG A 527 -0.04 -12.23 -20.19
C ARG A 527 -1.51 -12.33 -20.58
N VAL A 528 -1.79 -13.12 -21.61
CA VAL A 528 -3.16 -13.38 -22.07
C VAL A 528 -3.56 -14.80 -21.69
N VAL A 529 -4.62 -14.93 -20.90
CA VAL A 529 -5.23 -16.22 -20.54
C VAL A 529 -6.65 -16.23 -21.10
N GLY A 530 -6.91 -17.06 -22.12
CA GLY A 530 -8.16 -17.00 -22.88
C GLY A 530 -8.36 -15.63 -23.53
N ALA A 531 -9.37 -14.90 -23.08
CA ALA A 531 -9.73 -13.54 -23.55
C ALA A 531 -9.36 -12.43 -22.55
N HIS A 532 -8.58 -12.77 -21.51
CA HIS A 532 -8.31 -11.91 -20.36
C HIS A 532 -6.85 -11.47 -20.32
N LEU A 533 -6.63 -10.18 -20.02
CA LEU A 533 -5.35 -9.67 -19.54
C LEU A 533 -5.17 -10.11 -18.08
N ASN A 534 -4.16 -10.94 -17.85
CA ASN A 534 -3.85 -11.55 -16.56
C ASN A 534 -2.51 -11.03 -16.04
N LEU A 535 -2.49 -10.57 -14.80
CA LEU A 535 -1.30 -9.96 -14.17
C LEU A 535 -0.33 -11.04 -13.67
N GLU A 536 0.96 -10.83 -13.92
CA GLU A 536 2.05 -11.65 -13.40
C GLU A 536 3.05 -10.80 -12.64
N ALA A 537 3.52 -11.32 -11.50
CA ALA A 537 4.56 -10.73 -10.68
C ALA A 537 5.78 -11.67 -10.62
N CYS A 538 6.97 -11.11 -10.76
CA CYS A 538 8.24 -11.81 -10.57
C CYS A 538 8.71 -11.58 -9.13
N TYR A 539 8.96 -12.68 -8.43
CA TYR A 539 9.44 -12.71 -7.06
C TYR A 539 10.91 -13.13 -7.04
N SER A 540 11.74 -12.38 -6.32
CA SER A 540 13.14 -12.74 -6.04
C SER A 540 13.35 -12.94 -4.56
N GLU A 541 14.12 -13.97 -4.22
CA GLU A 541 14.52 -14.25 -2.85
C GLU A 541 15.49 -13.17 -2.36
N PHE A 542 15.41 -12.81 -1.07
CA PHE A 542 16.31 -11.84 -0.46
C PHE A 542 16.59 -12.16 1.01
N ASP A 543 17.75 -11.73 1.48
CA ASP A 543 18.08 -11.79 2.90
C ASP A 543 17.61 -10.50 3.59
N PHE A 544 16.64 -10.63 4.50
CA PHE A 544 16.05 -9.48 5.19
C PHE A 544 17.06 -8.70 6.03
N LYS A 545 18.01 -9.37 6.70
CA LYS A 545 18.96 -8.70 7.60
C LYS A 545 19.95 -7.83 6.85
N THR A 546 20.46 -8.32 5.74
CA THR A 546 21.47 -7.66 4.90
C THR A 546 20.86 -6.78 3.82
N GLY A 547 19.60 -7.03 3.45
CA GLY A 547 18.91 -6.34 2.36
C GLY A 547 19.45 -6.71 0.99
N GLN A 548 20.00 -7.92 0.81
CA GLN A 548 20.60 -8.36 -0.45
C GLN A 548 19.72 -9.39 -1.16
N LEU A 549 19.51 -9.20 -2.46
CA LEU A 549 18.86 -10.19 -3.33
C LEU A 549 19.75 -11.44 -3.46
N LEU A 550 19.15 -12.62 -3.26
CA LEU A 550 19.84 -13.90 -3.30
C LEU A 550 19.70 -14.53 -4.69
N GLN A 551 20.79 -14.50 -5.45
CA GLN A 551 20.88 -15.09 -6.81
C GLN A 551 19.63 -14.81 -7.67
N PRO A 552 19.23 -13.53 -7.86
CA PRO A 552 17.95 -13.20 -8.48
C PRO A 552 17.82 -13.68 -9.94
N GLU A 553 18.91 -13.97 -10.63
CA GLU A 553 18.85 -14.55 -11.98
C GLU A 553 18.44 -16.03 -12.02
N VAL A 554 18.53 -16.73 -10.87
CA VAL A 554 18.27 -18.17 -10.75
C VAL A 554 17.09 -18.46 -9.83
N ASN A 555 17.01 -17.77 -8.68
CA ASN A 555 16.03 -18.03 -7.64
C ASN A 555 14.69 -17.29 -7.85
N SER A 556 14.56 -16.52 -8.94
CA SER A 556 13.32 -15.78 -9.21
C SER A 556 12.29 -16.63 -9.92
N TYR A 557 11.02 -16.40 -9.61
CA TYR A 557 9.89 -17.06 -10.28
C TYR A 557 8.74 -16.10 -10.55
N TRP A 558 7.97 -16.40 -11.60
CA TRP A 558 6.76 -15.68 -11.95
C TRP A 558 5.55 -16.35 -11.32
N LYS A 559 4.67 -15.56 -10.70
CA LYS A 559 3.40 -15.99 -10.11
C LYS A 559 2.23 -15.20 -10.72
N SER A 560 1.09 -15.86 -10.84
CA SER A 560 -0.19 -15.33 -11.31
C SER A 560 -1.36 -16.00 -10.59
N ASN A 561 -2.56 -15.47 -10.78
CA ASN A 561 -3.80 -16.19 -10.53
C ASN A 561 -4.33 -16.78 -11.85
N ASP A 562 -4.35 -18.11 -11.95
CA ASP A 562 -4.70 -18.85 -13.15
C ASP A 562 -6.22 -19.17 -13.23
N ASN A 563 -7.01 -18.67 -12.27
CA ASN A 563 -8.45 -18.86 -12.26
C ASN A 563 -9.13 -18.22 -13.48
N THR A 564 -10.12 -18.92 -14.03
CA THR A 564 -10.88 -18.47 -15.21
C THR A 564 -12.37 -18.34 -14.88
N ASP A 565 -13.11 -17.66 -15.75
CA ASP A 565 -14.57 -17.51 -15.69
C ASP A 565 -15.33 -18.82 -16.01
N VAL A 566 -14.62 -19.84 -16.51
CA VAL A 566 -15.11 -21.19 -16.84
C VAL A 566 -14.60 -22.27 -15.89
N SER A 567 -13.86 -21.92 -14.83
CA SER A 567 -13.38 -22.90 -13.84
C SER A 567 -14.55 -23.70 -13.25
N GLY A 568 -14.42 -25.03 -13.19
CA GLY A 568 -15.49 -25.95 -12.81
C GLY A 568 -15.89 -25.91 -11.34
N ASP A 569 -15.03 -25.39 -10.46
CA ASP A 569 -15.35 -25.17 -9.04
C ASP A 569 -15.85 -23.73 -8.83
N SER A 570 -17.08 -23.60 -8.32
CA SER A 570 -17.70 -22.31 -7.99
C SER A 570 -16.89 -21.43 -7.04
N LYS A 571 -15.98 -22.00 -6.24
CA LYS A 571 -15.10 -21.23 -5.34
C LYS A 571 -13.90 -20.60 -6.05
N THR A 572 -13.46 -21.18 -7.16
CA THR A 572 -12.32 -20.70 -7.95
C THR A 572 -12.76 -19.91 -9.18
N ARG A 573 -14.02 -20.06 -9.59
CA ARG A 573 -14.60 -19.35 -10.72
C ARG A 573 -14.50 -17.83 -10.54
N ARG A 574 -13.94 -17.18 -11.55
CA ARG A 574 -13.78 -15.73 -11.58
C ARG A 574 -15.11 -15.02 -11.79
N GLU A 575 -15.40 -13.99 -10.99
CA GLU A 575 -16.66 -13.24 -11.07
C GLU A 575 -16.55 -11.98 -11.92
N LYS A 576 -17.59 -11.69 -12.73
CA LYS A 576 -17.66 -10.49 -13.57
C LYS A 576 -18.17 -9.28 -12.80
N VAL A 577 -17.38 -8.21 -12.76
CA VAL A 577 -17.85 -6.88 -12.35
C VAL A 577 -18.71 -6.30 -13.47
N SER A 578 -19.97 -6.03 -13.15
CA SER A 578 -20.95 -5.58 -14.16
C SER A 578 -20.86 -4.08 -14.42
N LEU A 579 -20.49 -3.71 -15.64
CA LEU A 579 -20.60 -2.36 -16.19
C LEU A 579 -21.68 -2.34 -17.28
N SER A 580 -22.85 -1.78 -16.97
CA SER A 580 -23.95 -1.66 -17.92
C SER A 580 -24.54 -0.26 -17.88
N ASN A 581 -24.75 0.34 -19.06
CA ASN A 581 -25.36 1.67 -19.22
C ASN A 581 -24.67 2.75 -18.34
N ALA A 582 -23.34 2.70 -18.29
CA ALA A 582 -22.52 3.61 -17.49
C ALA A 582 -22.34 4.97 -18.19
N ASP A 583 -22.32 6.07 -17.43
CA ASP A 583 -21.88 7.38 -17.92
C ASP A 583 -20.35 7.46 -17.97
N VAL A 584 -19.84 8.51 -18.59
CA VAL A 584 -18.42 8.88 -18.62
C VAL A 584 -17.90 9.05 -17.19
N SER A 585 -16.80 8.37 -16.86
CA SER A 585 -16.27 8.30 -15.48
C SER A 585 -15.98 9.67 -14.87
N THR A 586 -15.55 10.65 -15.67
CA THR A 586 -15.17 12.00 -15.20
C THR A 586 -16.34 12.95 -14.96
N ARG A 587 -17.58 12.57 -15.30
CA ARG A 587 -18.79 13.37 -15.04
C ARG A 587 -19.32 13.21 -13.62
N THR A 588 -18.79 12.27 -12.85
CA THR A 588 -19.14 12.12 -11.43
C THR A 588 -18.75 13.36 -10.63
N ILE A 589 -19.65 13.81 -9.74
CA ILE A 589 -19.37 14.90 -8.79
C ILE A 589 -18.74 14.39 -7.48
N THR A 590 -18.77 13.08 -7.25
CA THR A 590 -18.26 12.43 -6.04
C THR A 590 -17.07 11.53 -6.37
N TYR A 591 -16.10 11.47 -5.46
CA TYR A 591 -14.95 10.57 -5.58
C TYR A 591 -15.36 9.09 -5.69
N SER A 592 -14.65 8.36 -6.52
CA SER A 592 -14.77 6.92 -6.74
C SER A 592 -14.35 6.14 -5.51
N ILE A 593 -15.01 5.01 -5.26
CA ILE A 593 -14.67 4.07 -4.18
C ILE A 593 -14.22 2.73 -4.78
N PRO A 594 -13.27 2.01 -4.17
CA PRO A 594 -12.92 0.66 -4.61
C PRO A 594 -14.15 -0.24 -4.62
N GLN A 595 -14.36 -0.96 -5.74
CA GLN A 595 -15.49 -1.87 -5.91
C GLN A 595 -15.05 -3.31 -6.23
N SER A 596 -13.82 -3.49 -6.70
CA SER A 596 -13.28 -4.82 -7.02
C SER A 596 -12.67 -5.55 -5.84
N ARG A 597 -12.66 -6.87 -5.93
CA ARG A 597 -11.95 -7.79 -5.04
C ARG A 597 -11.08 -8.73 -5.87
N HIS A 598 -10.13 -9.39 -5.21
CA HIS A 598 -9.35 -10.48 -5.81
C HIS A 598 -10.27 -11.53 -6.46
N ASN A 599 -9.80 -12.17 -7.55
CA ASN A 599 -10.53 -13.19 -8.32
C ASN A 599 -11.78 -12.66 -9.04
N GLN A 600 -11.76 -11.40 -9.47
CA GLN A 600 -12.78 -10.82 -10.34
C GLN A 600 -12.19 -10.44 -11.71
N TYR A 601 -13.04 -10.10 -12.67
CA TYR A 601 -12.65 -9.46 -13.92
C TYR A 601 -13.66 -8.39 -14.33
N ILE A 602 -13.22 -7.51 -15.22
CA ILE A 602 -14.07 -6.51 -15.84
C ILE A 602 -13.81 -6.46 -17.33
N GLU A 603 -14.84 -6.11 -18.11
CA GLU A 603 -14.73 -5.93 -19.55
C GLU A 603 -14.71 -4.44 -19.89
N PHE A 604 -13.82 -4.05 -20.80
CA PHE A 604 -13.94 -2.77 -21.47
C PHE A 604 -15.19 -2.78 -22.36
N THR A 605 -16.05 -1.79 -22.19
CA THR A 605 -17.32 -1.66 -22.91
C THR A 605 -17.63 -0.20 -23.19
N ASN A 606 -18.66 0.06 -23.98
CA ASN A 606 -19.08 1.42 -24.27
C ASN A 606 -19.88 2.04 -23.12
N THR A 607 -19.87 3.37 -23.06
CA THR A 607 -20.82 4.15 -22.26
C THR A 607 -22.26 3.92 -22.73
N GLY A 608 -23.23 4.28 -21.89
CA GLY A 608 -24.64 4.20 -22.19
C GLY A 608 -25.02 5.03 -23.42
N MET A 609 -25.97 4.52 -24.21
CA MET A 609 -26.45 5.21 -25.41
C MET A 609 -27.13 6.53 -25.06
N ASP A 610 -28.06 6.52 -24.10
CA ASP A 610 -28.78 7.75 -23.72
C ASP A 610 -27.86 8.76 -23.03
N LYS A 611 -26.83 8.28 -22.31
CA LYS A 611 -25.91 9.12 -21.53
C LYS A 611 -24.80 9.78 -22.36
N ASP A 612 -24.26 9.06 -23.33
CA ASP A 612 -23.05 9.48 -24.06
C ASP A 612 -23.02 8.98 -25.51
N ALA A 613 -24.16 8.59 -26.08
CA ALA A 613 -24.26 8.02 -27.44
C ALA A 613 -23.28 6.85 -27.67
N ALA A 614 -22.93 6.11 -26.60
CA ALA A 614 -21.92 5.05 -26.62
C ALA A 614 -20.55 5.47 -27.20
N GLN A 615 -20.14 6.72 -26.98
CA GLN A 615 -18.96 7.29 -27.65
C GLN A 615 -17.64 7.08 -26.92
N SER A 616 -17.67 6.73 -25.63
CA SER A 616 -16.49 6.51 -24.80
C SER A 616 -16.38 5.04 -24.39
N THR A 617 -15.17 4.51 -24.28
CA THR A 617 -14.92 3.16 -23.76
C THR A 617 -14.57 3.26 -22.28
N VAL A 618 -15.29 2.52 -21.44
CA VAL A 618 -15.13 2.44 -20.00
C VAL A 618 -14.77 1.01 -19.57
N PRO A 619 -14.07 0.81 -18.45
CA PRO A 619 -13.55 1.82 -17.52
C PRO A 619 -12.37 2.62 -18.12
N PHE A 620 -12.11 3.80 -17.54
CA PHE A 620 -10.92 4.59 -17.88
C PHE A 620 -9.68 4.05 -17.15
N MET A 621 -8.48 4.37 -17.64
CA MET A 621 -7.22 3.98 -17.00
C MET A 621 -6.79 5.08 -16.03
N ASP A 622 -6.61 4.75 -14.75
CA ASP A 622 -5.95 5.59 -13.75
C ASP A 622 -4.44 5.51 -13.97
N ILE A 623 -3.84 6.62 -14.38
CA ILE A 623 -2.41 6.69 -14.73
C ILE A 623 -1.58 7.36 -13.62
N GLN A 624 -2.17 7.58 -12.45
CA GLN A 624 -1.47 8.16 -11.30
C GLN A 624 -0.43 7.18 -10.72
N ASP A 625 0.63 7.74 -10.14
CA ASP A 625 1.75 7.01 -9.55
C ASP A 625 1.32 6.30 -8.25
N VAL A 626 1.27 4.97 -8.20
CA VAL A 626 0.93 4.23 -6.97
C VAL A 626 2.23 3.80 -6.27
N ILE A 627 2.56 4.50 -5.19
CA ILE A 627 3.78 4.34 -4.40
C ILE A 627 3.42 4.31 -2.91
N SER A 628 4.30 3.76 -2.08
CA SER A 628 4.19 3.86 -0.63
C SER A 628 5.07 5.00 -0.10
N ASN A 629 4.63 5.67 0.96
CA ASN A 629 5.45 6.64 1.68
C ASN A 629 5.55 6.26 3.17
N PRO A 630 6.73 5.89 3.68
CA PRO A 630 7.98 5.76 2.96
C PRO A 630 8.00 4.56 2.01
N PRO A 631 8.93 4.55 1.05
CA PRO A 631 9.10 3.46 0.10
C PRO A 631 9.56 2.19 0.80
N VAL A 632 8.89 1.08 0.52
CA VAL A 632 9.23 -0.25 1.03
C VAL A 632 9.25 -1.27 -0.11
N PRO A 633 9.94 -2.41 0.03
CA PRO A 633 9.77 -3.51 -0.90
C PRO A 633 8.32 -3.98 -0.91
N LEU A 634 7.91 -4.54 -2.05
CA LEU A 634 6.56 -5.08 -2.22
C LEU A 634 6.59 -6.60 -2.08
N SER A 635 5.60 -7.17 -1.41
CA SER A 635 5.34 -8.61 -1.43
C SER A 635 4.28 -8.99 -2.47
N GLY A 636 3.69 -8.00 -3.14
CA GLY A 636 2.64 -8.24 -4.11
C GLY A 636 2.19 -6.98 -4.83
N ILE A 637 1.39 -7.21 -5.85
CA ILE A 637 0.85 -6.20 -6.74
C ILE A 637 -0.57 -6.61 -7.12
N GLY A 638 -1.37 -5.69 -7.64
CA GLY A 638 -2.68 -6.03 -8.18
C GLY A 638 -3.26 -4.98 -9.09
N ILE A 639 -4.43 -5.26 -9.65
CA ILE A 639 -5.25 -4.31 -10.41
C ILE A 639 -6.53 -4.04 -9.64
N TYR A 640 -6.84 -2.77 -9.41
CA TYR A 640 -8.10 -2.36 -8.79
C TYR A 640 -9.03 -1.72 -9.83
N TYR A 641 -10.33 -1.85 -9.57
CA TYR A 641 -11.39 -1.05 -10.15
C TYR A 641 -12.08 -0.23 -9.06
N LYS A 642 -12.19 1.08 -9.29
CA LYS A 642 -12.95 2.01 -8.45
C LYS A 642 -13.98 2.76 -9.28
N GLY A 643 -15.12 3.08 -8.68
CA GLY A 643 -16.16 3.80 -9.39
C GLY A 643 -17.35 4.19 -8.52
N ARG A 644 -18.41 4.65 -9.18
CA ARG A 644 -19.71 4.95 -8.59
C ARG A 644 -20.80 4.33 -9.45
N ASN A 645 -21.89 3.95 -8.81
CA ASN A 645 -23.03 3.35 -9.51
C ASN A 645 -23.51 4.30 -10.61
N GLY A 646 -23.66 3.77 -11.82
CA GLY A 646 -24.09 4.51 -13.00
C GLY A 646 -22.98 5.22 -13.79
N TYR A 647 -21.71 5.13 -13.37
CA TYR A 647 -20.54 5.68 -14.05
C TYR A 647 -19.52 4.58 -14.38
N GLY A 648 -18.66 4.84 -15.38
CA GLY A 648 -17.73 3.84 -15.92
C GLY A 648 -16.54 3.47 -15.02
N GLY A 649 -16.21 4.32 -14.03
CA GLY A 649 -15.10 4.11 -13.10
C GLY A 649 -13.70 4.13 -13.75
N PHE A 650 -12.71 3.71 -12.96
CA PHE A 650 -11.28 3.74 -13.29
C PHE A 650 -10.58 2.43 -12.90
N LEU A 651 -9.64 2.01 -13.73
CA LEU A 651 -8.73 0.89 -13.52
C LEU A 651 -7.31 1.38 -13.26
N GLY A 652 -6.70 0.93 -12.17
CA GLY A 652 -5.33 1.30 -11.82
C GLY A 652 -4.58 0.15 -11.17
N PRO A 653 -3.23 0.24 -11.06
CA PRO A 653 -2.47 -0.73 -10.30
C PRO A 653 -2.57 -0.42 -8.80
N LYS A 654 -2.51 -1.46 -7.97
CA LYS A 654 -2.29 -1.34 -6.53
C LYS A 654 -1.03 -2.10 -6.14
N ILE A 655 -0.41 -1.68 -5.05
CA ILE A 655 0.78 -2.30 -4.49
C ILE A 655 0.45 -2.93 -3.14
N ILE A 656 1.13 -4.02 -2.80
CA ILE A 656 1.00 -4.70 -1.50
C ILE A 656 2.37 -4.63 -0.83
N THR A 657 2.45 -3.86 0.25
CA THR A 657 3.69 -3.62 0.98
C THR A 657 4.18 -4.89 1.66
N TYR A 658 5.51 -5.06 1.75
CA TYR A 658 6.11 -6.17 2.47
C TYR A 658 5.57 -6.31 3.90
N ASP A 659 5.34 -7.55 4.35
CA ASP A 659 4.85 -7.81 5.71
C ASP A 659 6.02 -7.84 6.71
N PHE A 660 6.07 -6.83 7.57
CA PHE A 660 7.09 -6.73 8.62
C PHE A 660 6.70 -7.50 9.90
N THR A 661 5.49 -8.06 9.99
CA THR A 661 4.98 -8.78 11.18
C THR A 661 5.85 -9.97 11.62
N PRO A 662 6.38 -10.83 10.74
CA PRO A 662 7.27 -11.93 11.12
C PRO A 662 8.55 -11.45 11.80
N HIS A 663 8.94 -10.22 11.46
CA HIS A 663 10.11 -9.52 11.98
C HIS A 663 9.84 -8.82 13.32
N VAL A 664 8.59 -8.82 13.80
CA VAL A 664 8.26 -8.41 15.17
C VAL A 664 8.45 -9.61 16.11
N GLN A 665 9.62 -9.71 16.75
CA GLN A 665 9.90 -10.74 17.75
C GLN A 665 9.58 -10.24 19.17
N VAL A 666 8.71 -10.98 19.87
CA VAL A 666 8.46 -10.79 21.30
C VAL A 666 9.59 -11.49 22.06
N PRO A 667 10.23 -10.84 23.06
CA PRO A 667 11.23 -11.49 23.90
C PRO A 667 10.67 -12.79 24.47
N LYS A 668 11.32 -13.93 24.18
CA LYS A 668 10.96 -15.19 24.81
C LYS A 668 11.50 -15.18 26.23
N ASN A 669 10.60 -15.15 27.22
CA ASN A 669 10.98 -15.41 28.60
C ASN A 669 11.68 -16.77 28.66
N LYS A 670 12.95 -16.78 29.10
CA LYS A 670 13.60 -18.01 29.55
C LYS A 670 12.85 -18.45 30.80
N LEU A 671 12.03 -19.49 30.67
CA LEU A 671 11.52 -20.26 31.81
C LEU A 671 12.67 -20.90 32.57
#